data_AF-A0A9P5YMG2-F1
#
_entry.id   AF-A0A9P5YMG2-F1
#
_cell.length_a   1.000
_cell.length_b   1.000
_cell.length_c   1.000
_cell.angle_alpha   90.00
_cell.angle_beta   90.00
_cell.angle_gamma   90.00
#
_symmetry.space_group_name_H-M   'P 1'
#
loop_
_entity.id
_entity.type
_entity.pdbx_description
1 polymer ?
#
loop_
_entity_poly.entity_id
_entity_poly.type
_entity_poly.pdbx_seq_one_letter_code
_entity_poly.pdbx_strand_id
1 'polypeptide(L)'
;MIYRIFGCRKVHRAEKILRQSDSTISSGEGKCDVPSAQTLLAALRNLIVPLVQTVIPDINDTTEGPEAELLLVALQNYVASIIGCPNQHNNHVPGTLTRIVPLEVLDASDTPSKKKLISDNTEVEKLPDVEITKTSLISSHNAIHGQDGELRIILSDLQERVFNRLPIRLLSFEKSEESKYLKISLISRTQIYSMVAKKLAAKYIQMLWDDEGRLSLVYDVTEYAILSHTWLRSDPGEITYEDWRNGTFNVVHPGYRKLAHFSRSALEDHNTTLGWMDTVCIDKSSSSELDESIRSMYKWYRSASICITYLAESVSIADMANDPWFTRGWTLQELLAPRTVKFYDRNWNALTTSDNDKTHDGVLEQIKVATSITREELLKDILSGLPISRRMQWAANRHVTRGEDTAYSLMGIFSISMSIAYGEGADVAFARLVKEIINTTKYRVLDVFNWGGTFPTKFSLLLPSSPQAYLQRNANLKELPERPMEPLMLTALGLRVPVLIFPTTLTDTPGEAYTPKGNFFSAGSSHHAEGVKLPLITIKKVSLILDVNAFNSSIPRDQRRYAFVVLNCTGDEHIINVPVQCFAIAIGYFNTDAFITPLTRRQKVFSDKPIVFQIRNNLTTGPYSMRPSELGRHGIQYLSMYC
;
A
#
# COMPACT_ATOMS: atom_id res chain seq x y z
N MET A 1 -23.96 43.26 3.92
CA MET A 1 -22.76 42.80 3.18
C MET A 1 -23.05 42.71 1.68
N ILE A 2 -24.08 41.96 1.24
CA ILE A 2 -24.54 41.90 -0.17
C ILE A 2 -24.84 43.29 -0.78
N TYR A 3 -25.44 44.19 0.02
CA TYR A 3 -25.69 45.61 -0.34
C TYR A 3 -24.40 46.39 -0.69
N ARG A 4 -23.27 46.04 -0.07
CA ARG A 4 -21.96 46.69 -0.29
C ARG A 4 -21.19 46.07 -1.47
N ILE A 5 -21.58 44.88 -1.94
CA ILE A 5 -20.85 44.15 -3.01
C ILE A 5 -21.42 44.46 -4.40
N PHE A 6 -22.74 44.69 -4.55
CA PHE A 6 -23.38 44.71 -5.88
C PHE A 6 -24.12 46.00 -6.29
N GLY A 7 -24.07 47.05 -5.46
CA GLY A 7 -24.36 48.45 -5.84
C GLY A 7 -25.51 48.72 -6.81
N CYS A 8 -26.72 48.18 -6.61
CA CYS A 8 -27.82 48.38 -7.57
C CYS A 8 -29.19 48.67 -6.94
N ARG A 9 -29.97 49.57 -7.59
CA ARG A 9 -31.30 50.10 -7.20
C ARG A 9 -32.38 49.05 -6.85
N LYS A 10 -32.15 47.77 -7.16
CA LYS A 10 -33.09 46.66 -6.90
C LYS A 10 -33.00 46.09 -5.47
N VAL A 11 -31.90 46.32 -4.75
CA VAL A 11 -31.76 45.92 -3.33
C VAL A 11 -32.72 46.72 -2.42
N HIS A 12 -33.06 47.94 -2.82
CA HIS A 12 -34.04 48.77 -2.11
C HIS A 12 -35.46 48.18 -2.14
N ARG A 13 -35.79 47.37 -3.17
CA ARG A 13 -37.08 46.67 -3.26
C ARG A 13 -37.15 45.48 -2.30
N ALA A 14 -36.04 44.76 -2.13
CA ALA A 14 -35.91 43.70 -1.13
C ALA A 14 -35.90 44.25 0.30
N GLU A 15 -35.25 45.39 0.54
CA GLU A 15 -35.28 46.10 1.82
C GLU A 15 -36.69 46.57 2.19
N LYS A 16 -37.48 47.00 1.20
CA LYS A 16 -38.89 47.37 1.40
C LYS A 16 -39.78 46.16 1.76
N ILE A 17 -39.50 44.99 1.18
CA ILE A 17 -40.19 43.72 1.50
C ILE A 17 -39.84 43.26 2.91
N LEU A 18 -38.55 43.36 3.31
CA LEU A 18 -38.07 43.03 4.66
C LEU A 18 -38.68 43.95 5.73
N ARG A 19 -38.77 45.27 5.48
CA ARG A 19 -39.41 46.23 6.41
C ARG A 19 -40.92 46.02 6.54
N GLN A 20 -41.59 45.48 5.52
CA GLN A 20 -43.00 45.09 5.60
C GLN A 20 -43.21 43.77 6.37
N SER A 21 -42.16 42.95 6.54
CA SER A 21 -42.21 41.71 7.34
C SER A 21 -41.81 41.96 8.80
N ASP A 22 -41.02 42.99 9.09
CA ASP A 22 -40.68 43.43 10.46
C ASP A 22 -41.90 43.93 11.26
N SER A 23 -42.93 44.47 10.62
CA SER A 23 -44.16 44.90 11.31
C SER A 23 -45.00 43.75 11.88
N THR A 24 -44.64 42.50 11.57
CA THR A 24 -45.29 41.29 12.10
C THR A 24 -44.51 40.60 13.22
N ILE A 25 -43.30 41.07 13.56
CA ILE A 25 -42.39 40.37 14.50
C ILE A 25 -42.18 41.16 15.81
N SER A 26 -42.64 42.41 15.91
CA SER A 26 -42.43 43.25 17.10
C SER A 26 -43.51 43.08 18.19
N SER A 27 -43.79 41.86 18.62
CA SER A 27 -44.47 41.63 19.90
C SER A 27 -44.14 40.26 20.48
N GLY A 28 -43.11 40.19 21.33
CA GLY A 28 -42.86 39.04 22.20
C GLY A 28 -41.38 38.77 22.44
N GLU A 29 -40.92 39.00 23.66
CA GLU A 29 -39.60 38.59 24.14
C GLU A 29 -39.44 37.06 24.13
N GLY A 30 -38.29 36.58 23.63
CA GLY A 30 -37.75 35.25 23.96
C GLY A 30 -38.23 34.08 23.10
N LYS A 31 -37.27 33.49 22.35
CA LYS A 31 -37.33 32.29 21.48
C LYS A 31 -37.91 32.53 20.09
N CYS A 32 -37.03 32.38 19.08
CA CYS A 32 -37.44 32.27 17.68
C CYS A 32 -38.09 30.89 17.48
N ASP A 33 -39.38 30.87 17.19
CA ASP A 33 -40.13 29.65 16.88
C ASP A 33 -39.75 29.09 15.49
N VAL A 34 -39.76 27.77 15.33
CA VAL A 34 -39.36 27.00 14.16
C VAL A 34 -40.02 27.49 12.85
N PRO A 35 -41.33 27.81 12.80
CA PRO A 35 -41.97 28.46 11.66
C PRO A 35 -41.40 29.84 11.29
N SER A 36 -40.94 30.65 12.25
CA SER A 36 -40.31 31.95 11.97
C SER A 36 -38.92 31.77 11.34
N ALA A 37 -38.15 30.78 11.81
CA ALA A 37 -36.86 30.41 11.22
C ALA A 37 -37.01 29.77 9.82
N GLN A 38 -38.03 28.93 9.61
CA GLN A 38 -38.36 28.37 8.30
C GLN A 38 -38.85 29.42 7.31
N THR A 39 -39.60 30.42 7.78
CA THR A 39 -40.04 31.56 6.95
C THR A 39 -38.85 32.43 6.57
N LEU A 40 -37.89 32.64 7.49
CA LEU A 40 -36.65 33.36 7.22
C LEU A 40 -35.75 32.60 6.24
N LEU A 41 -35.65 31.28 6.38
CA LEU A 41 -34.93 30.38 5.47
C LEU A 41 -35.57 30.35 4.08
N ALA A 42 -36.90 30.30 3.99
CA ALA A 42 -37.63 30.37 2.72
C ALA A 42 -37.46 31.73 2.04
N ALA A 43 -37.50 32.83 2.81
CA ALA A 43 -37.25 34.18 2.31
C ALA A 43 -35.80 34.33 1.83
N LEU A 44 -34.82 33.79 2.56
CA LEU A 44 -33.40 33.78 2.16
C LEU A 44 -33.17 32.90 0.93
N ARG A 45 -33.81 31.74 0.83
CA ARG A 45 -33.70 30.84 -0.33
C ARG A 45 -34.28 31.49 -1.59
N ASN A 46 -35.44 32.16 -1.46
CA ASN A 46 -36.06 32.93 -2.55
C ASN A 46 -35.28 34.20 -2.91
N LEU A 47 -34.38 34.69 -2.04
CA LEU A 47 -33.51 35.83 -2.31
C LEU A 47 -32.16 35.42 -2.93
N ILE A 48 -31.60 34.28 -2.50
CA ILE A 48 -30.26 33.81 -2.86
C ILE A 48 -30.26 33.10 -4.22
N VAL A 49 -31.29 32.29 -4.53
CA VAL A 49 -31.36 31.53 -5.79
C VAL A 49 -31.35 32.46 -7.03
N PRO A 50 -32.14 33.55 -7.10
CA PRO A 50 -32.08 34.49 -8.23
C PRO A 50 -30.77 35.31 -8.29
N LEU A 51 -30.09 35.48 -7.14
CA LEU A 51 -28.82 36.21 -7.01
C LEU A 51 -27.62 35.37 -7.47
N VAL A 52 -27.70 34.04 -7.30
CA VAL A 52 -26.71 33.08 -7.81
C VAL A 52 -26.89 32.86 -9.32
N GLN A 53 -28.14 32.75 -9.80
CA GLN A 53 -28.47 32.66 -11.23
C GLN A 53 -28.07 33.89 -12.05
N THR A 54 -27.88 35.06 -11.41
CA THR A 54 -27.41 36.29 -12.08
C THR A 54 -25.89 36.42 -12.15
N VAL A 55 -25.13 35.58 -11.42
CA VAL A 55 -23.66 35.57 -11.41
C VAL A 55 -23.11 34.37 -12.21
N ILE A 56 -23.87 33.27 -12.30
CA ILE A 56 -23.54 32.09 -13.12
C ILE A 56 -24.79 31.75 -13.96
N PRO A 57 -24.87 32.19 -15.23
CA PRO A 57 -26.10 32.15 -16.02
C PRO A 57 -26.63 30.74 -16.34
N ASP A 58 -25.78 29.71 -16.26
CA ASP A 58 -26.08 28.35 -16.72
C ASP A 58 -26.40 27.35 -15.60
N ILE A 59 -26.61 27.79 -14.35
CA ILE A 59 -27.20 26.93 -13.32
C ILE A 59 -28.71 26.85 -13.58
N ASN A 60 -29.09 25.98 -14.51
CA ASN A 60 -30.47 25.53 -14.67
C ASN A 60 -30.87 24.66 -13.46
N ASP A 61 -32.14 24.73 -13.09
CA ASP A 61 -32.81 24.14 -11.92
C ASP A 61 -32.74 22.59 -11.79
N THR A 62 -31.82 21.92 -12.48
CA THR A 62 -31.69 20.46 -12.53
C THR A 62 -30.27 19.91 -12.38
N THR A 63 -29.26 20.71 -12.01
CA THR A 63 -27.91 20.17 -11.77
C THR A 63 -27.68 19.78 -10.31
N GLU A 64 -27.85 18.49 -10.03
CA GLU A 64 -27.21 17.74 -8.94
C GLU A 64 -25.67 17.72 -9.15
N GLY A 65 -25.02 18.87 -8.96
CA GLY A 65 -23.56 19.01 -9.08
C GLY A 65 -22.90 19.20 -7.71
N PRO A 66 -21.78 18.52 -7.40
CA PRO A 66 -21.11 18.59 -6.09
C PRO A 66 -20.68 20.01 -5.69
N GLU A 67 -20.45 20.90 -6.67
CA GLU A 67 -20.04 22.29 -6.45
C GLU A 67 -21.18 23.20 -5.95
N ALA A 68 -22.41 23.00 -6.44
CA ALA A 68 -23.60 23.71 -5.98
C ALA A 68 -24.01 23.25 -4.58
N GLU A 69 -23.86 21.94 -4.31
CA GLU A 69 -24.07 21.34 -3.00
C GLU A 69 -23.03 21.83 -1.98
N LEU A 70 -21.76 21.92 -2.37
CA LEU A 70 -20.67 22.51 -1.56
C LEU A 70 -20.92 23.97 -1.20
N LEU A 71 -21.41 24.79 -2.14
CA LEU A 71 -21.72 26.20 -1.89
C LEU A 71 -22.94 26.34 -0.96
N LEU A 72 -23.96 25.51 -1.14
CA LEU A 72 -25.14 25.44 -0.27
C LEU A 72 -24.77 25.00 1.15
N VAL A 73 -23.92 23.97 1.30
CA VAL A 73 -23.41 23.50 2.60
C VAL A 73 -22.55 24.56 3.27
N ALA A 74 -21.69 25.26 2.53
CA ALA A 74 -20.88 26.37 3.05
C ALA A 74 -21.76 27.53 3.56
N LEU A 75 -22.80 27.90 2.80
CA LEU A 75 -23.76 28.93 3.19
C LEU A 75 -24.65 28.50 4.36
N GLN A 76 -25.09 27.24 4.39
CA GLN A 76 -25.86 26.68 5.50
C GLN A 76 -25.05 26.61 6.80
N ASN A 77 -23.77 26.21 6.71
CA ASN A 77 -22.86 26.19 7.87
C ASN A 77 -22.54 27.60 8.36
N TYR A 78 -22.40 28.56 7.45
CA TYR A 78 -22.21 29.96 7.79
C TYR A 78 -23.45 30.56 8.48
N VAL A 79 -24.65 30.26 7.97
CA VAL A 79 -25.92 30.69 8.59
C VAL A 79 -26.16 30.00 9.94
N ALA A 80 -25.87 28.70 10.07
CA ALA A 80 -25.94 27.97 11.34
C ALA A 80 -24.97 28.56 12.38
N SER A 81 -23.78 29.00 11.95
CA SER A 81 -22.81 29.68 12.82
C SER A 81 -23.27 31.07 13.29
N ILE A 82 -24.19 31.72 12.57
CA ILE A 82 -24.73 33.03 12.93
C ILE A 82 -25.95 32.90 13.86
N ILE A 83 -26.75 31.84 13.72
CA ILE A 83 -28.03 31.68 14.42
C ILE A 83 -27.91 30.80 15.68
N GLY A 84 -26.82 30.04 15.84
CA GLY A 84 -26.60 29.20 17.02
C GLY A 84 -27.57 28.02 17.13
N CYS A 85 -28.15 27.56 16.01
CA CYS A 85 -28.99 26.36 15.98
C CYS A 85 -28.22 25.16 15.42
N PRO A 86 -28.19 24.01 16.12
CA PRO A 86 -27.57 22.79 15.62
C PRO A 86 -28.42 22.19 14.47
N ASN A 87 -27.82 21.99 13.30
CA ASN A 87 -28.44 21.31 12.16
C ASN A 87 -28.71 19.83 12.51
N GLN A 88 -29.97 19.41 12.50
CA GLN A 88 -30.41 18.03 12.80
C GLN A 88 -30.29 17.03 11.63
N HIS A 89 -29.60 17.37 10.55
CA HIS A 89 -29.38 16.46 9.41
C HIS A 89 -27.91 16.39 8.99
N ASN A 90 -27.04 16.00 9.91
CA ASN A 90 -25.73 15.46 9.57
C ASN A 90 -25.53 14.14 10.31
N ASN A 91 -25.33 13.08 9.54
CA ASN A 91 -24.77 11.83 10.04
C ASN A 91 -23.48 12.15 10.82
N HIS A 92 -23.37 11.61 12.03
CA HIS A 92 -22.31 11.88 13.01
C HIS A 92 -20.90 11.98 12.39
N VAL A 93 -20.38 13.20 12.28
CA VAL A 93 -18.92 13.43 12.23
C VAL A 93 -18.45 13.46 13.70
N PRO A 94 -17.59 12.53 14.15
CA PRO A 94 -17.09 12.58 15.51
C PRO A 94 -16.32 13.89 15.73
N GLY A 95 -16.64 14.62 16.80
CA GLY A 95 -15.89 15.81 17.19
C GLY A 95 -14.41 15.50 17.46
N THR A 96 -13.54 16.53 17.42
CA THR A 96 -12.12 16.38 17.75
C THR A 96 -11.97 15.74 19.14
N LEU A 97 -11.31 14.59 19.20
CA LEU A 97 -11.05 13.90 20.46
C LEU A 97 -9.63 14.24 20.92
N THR A 98 -9.55 15.10 21.92
CA THR A 98 -8.32 15.56 22.54
C THR A 98 -8.07 14.81 23.84
N ARG A 99 -6.80 14.46 24.10
CA ARG A 99 -6.32 13.85 25.34
C ARG A 99 -5.00 14.52 25.76
N ILE A 100 -4.80 14.68 27.06
CA ILE A 100 -3.62 15.33 27.65
C ILE A 100 -2.69 14.26 28.24
N VAL A 101 -1.39 14.37 27.95
CA VAL A 101 -0.34 13.44 28.41
C VAL A 101 0.62 14.20 29.32
N PRO A 102 0.71 13.89 30.62
CA PRO A 102 1.74 14.47 31.48
C PRO A 102 3.14 13.97 31.07
N LEU A 103 4.07 14.88 30.80
CA LEU A 103 5.43 14.52 30.34
C LEU A 103 6.26 13.85 31.45
N GLU A 104 5.99 14.21 32.72
CA GLU A 104 6.65 13.66 33.92
C GLU A 104 6.36 12.17 34.18
N VAL A 105 5.31 11.61 33.57
CA VAL A 105 4.92 10.19 33.72
C VAL A 105 5.77 9.27 32.85
N LEU A 106 6.35 9.80 31.77
CA LEU A 106 7.13 9.01 30.81
C LEU A 106 8.55 8.71 31.33
N ASP A 107 9.06 9.55 32.24
CA ASP A 107 10.44 9.48 32.74
C ASP A 107 10.51 8.84 34.16
N ALA A 108 9.37 8.43 34.72
CA ALA A 108 9.30 7.83 36.05
C ALA A 108 9.58 6.32 36.01
N SER A 109 10.63 5.86 36.72
CA SER A 109 10.84 4.46 37.05
C SER A 109 9.63 3.87 37.80
N ASP A 110 9.20 2.65 37.43
CA ASP A 110 8.07 1.89 37.98
C ASP A 110 8.08 1.79 39.51
N THR A 111 7.61 2.83 40.21
CA THR A 111 7.46 2.83 41.66
C THR A 111 5.97 2.94 42.03
N PRO A 112 5.46 2.08 42.94
CA PRO A 112 4.04 2.02 43.28
C PRO A 112 3.44 3.34 43.78
N SER A 113 4.26 4.18 44.42
CA SER A 113 3.84 5.43 45.08
C SER A 113 3.39 6.53 44.11
N LYS A 114 3.81 6.50 42.83
CA LYS A 114 3.42 7.50 41.81
C LYS A 114 2.14 7.13 41.04
N LYS A 115 1.71 5.86 41.07
CA LYS A 115 0.48 5.39 40.37
C LYS A 115 -0.80 6.05 40.88
N LYS A 116 -0.81 6.52 42.14
CA LYS A 116 -1.99 7.13 42.78
C LYS A 116 -2.21 8.61 42.41
N LEU A 117 -1.19 9.32 41.90
CA LEU A 117 -1.34 10.71 41.43
C LEU A 117 -1.88 10.80 39.99
N ILE A 118 -1.79 9.70 39.24
CA ILE A 118 -2.02 9.65 37.79
C ILE A 118 -3.50 9.34 37.45
N SER A 119 -4.24 8.67 38.35
CA SER A 119 -5.67 8.39 38.18
C SER A 119 -6.56 9.63 38.26
N ASP A 120 -6.08 10.70 38.88
CA ASP A 120 -6.92 11.82 39.31
C ASP A 120 -6.83 13.06 38.38
N ASN A 121 -5.95 13.06 37.36
CA ASN A 121 -5.62 14.26 36.57
C ASN A 121 -5.83 14.16 35.03
N THR A 122 -6.57 13.17 34.53
CA THR A 122 -6.96 13.12 33.10
C THR A 122 -8.32 13.78 32.87
N GLU A 123 -8.32 15.09 32.55
CA GLU A 123 -9.53 15.77 32.09
C GLU A 123 -9.78 15.52 30.60
N VAL A 124 -11.03 15.24 30.25
CA VAL A 124 -11.54 15.19 28.88
C VAL A 124 -12.12 16.55 28.54
N GLU A 125 -11.33 17.41 27.90
CA GLU A 125 -11.88 18.65 27.32
C GLU A 125 -12.53 18.35 25.96
N LYS A 126 -13.84 18.57 25.86
CA LYS A 126 -14.50 18.89 24.59
C LYS A 126 -14.24 20.38 24.34
N LEU A 127 -13.53 20.71 23.26
CA LEU A 127 -13.37 22.10 22.85
C LEU A 127 -14.76 22.73 22.62
N PRO A 128 -15.07 23.91 23.20
CA PRO A 128 -16.24 24.69 22.81
C PRO A 128 -16.04 25.25 21.40
N ASP A 129 -17.15 25.52 20.71
CA ASP A 129 -17.14 26.23 19.44
C ASP A 129 -16.46 27.59 19.64
N VAL A 130 -15.34 27.82 18.94
CA VAL A 130 -14.55 29.05 19.07
C VAL A 130 -15.28 30.21 18.40
N GLU A 131 -15.83 31.12 19.21
CA GLU A 131 -16.35 32.41 18.78
C GLU A 131 -15.18 33.35 18.37
N ILE A 132 -15.13 33.75 17.10
CA ILE A 132 -14.13 34.70 16.59
C ILE A 132 -14.67 36.13 16.77
N THR A 133 -13.98 36.94 17.58
CA THR A 133 -14.28 38.37 17.74
C THR A 133 -13.82 39.18 16.51
N LYS A 134 -14.71 40.08 16.07
CA LYS A 134 -14.81 40.72 14.74
C LYS A 134 -13.74 41.76 14.34
N THR A 135 -12.69 42.01 15.12
CA THR A 135 -12.12 43.38 15.13
C THR A 135 -10.77 43.61 14.43
N SER A 136 -10.20 42.67 13.67
CA SER A 136 -8.88 42.90 13.02
C SER A 136 -8.84 42.87 11.48
N LEU A 137 -9.97 42.68 10.77
CA LEU A 137 -9.96 42.34 9.33
C LEU A 137 -10.36 43.46 8.34
N ILE A 138 -10.55 44.71 8.79
CA ILE A 138 -11.22 45.74 7.96
C ILE A 138 -10.25 46.71 7.23
N SER A 139 -8.95 46.75 7.53
CA SER A 139 -8.07 47.81 7.00
C SER A 139 -7.27 47.51 5.71
N SER A 140 -7.39 46.33 5.08
CA SER A 140 -6.49 45.92 3.98
C SER A 140 -7.17 45.52 2.65
N HIS A 141 -8.41 45.97 2.39
CA HIS A 141 -9.23 45.46 1.28
C HIS A 141 -8.97 46.03 -0.13
N ASN A 142 -8.01 46.94 -0.34
CA ASN A 142 -7.84 47.64 -1.62
C ASN A 142 -6.69 47.13 -2.52
N ALA A 143 -6.11 45.95 -2.26
CA ALA A 143 -4.99 45.40 -3.06
C ALA A 143 -5.27 44.06 -3.79
N ILE A 144 -6.51 43.53 -3.77
CA ILE A 144 -6.76 42.08 -3.90
C ILE A 144 -7.14 41.59 -5.33
N HIS A 145 -7.27 42.45 -6.34
CA HIS A 145 -7.80 41.99 -7.64
C HIS A 145 -6.88 41.08 -8.48
N GLY A 146 -5.60 40.90 -8.11
CA GLY A 146 -4.69 39.91 -8.72
C GLY A 146 -4.38 38.68 -7.87
N GLN A 147 -4.73 38.69 -6.58
CA GLN A 147 -4.29 37.69 -5.58
C GLN A 147 -5.31 36.57 -5.31
N ASP A 148 -6.52 36.63 -5.89
CA ASP A 148 -7.57 35.63 -5.66
C ASP A 148 -7.36 34.33 -6.45
N GLY A 149 -6.54 34.36 -7.52
CA GLY A 149 -6.23 33.18 -8.36
C GLY A 149 -5.23 32.22 -7.71
N GLU A 150 -4.12 32.73 -7.18
CA GLU A 150 -3.07 31.91 -6.57
C GLU A 150 -3.54 31.20 -5.30
N LEU A 151 -4.31 31.87 -4.44
CA LEU A 151 -4.89 31.24 -3.24
C LEU A 151 -5.81 30.07 -3.59
N ARG A 152 -6.57 30.16 -4.68
CA ARG A 152 -7.42 29.04 -5.15
C ARG A 152 -6.58 27.85 -5.59
N ILE A 153 -5.45 28.08 -6.26
CA ILE A 153 -4.54 27.02 -6.67
C ILE A 153 -3.91 26.35 -5.43
N ILE A 154 -3.43 27.14 -4.45
CA ILE A 154 -2.90 26.63 -3.17
C ILE A 154 -3.93 25.74 -2.46
N LEU A 155 -5.18 26.19 -2.37
CA LEU A 155 -6.25 25.43 -1.72
C LEU A 155 -6.62 24.16 -2.50
N SER A 156 -6.55 24.19 -3.83
CA SER A 156 -6.74 23.01 -4.68
C SER A 156 -5.62 21.98 -4.49
N ASP A 157 -4.36 22.42 -4.47
CA ASP A 157 -3.20 21.56 -4.19
C ASP A 157 -3.28 20.95 -2.78
N LEU A 158 -3.70 21.75 -1.79
CA LEU A 158 -3.97 21.26 -0.44
C LEU A 158 -5.08 20.20 -0.43
N GLN A 159 -6.16 20.42 -1.18
CA GLN A 159 -7.26 19.46 -1.26
C GLN A 159 -6.80 18.13 -1.89
N GLU A 160 -6.05 18.17 -3.00
CA GLU A 160 -5.46 16.97 -3.61
C GLU A 160 -4.62 16.22 -2.60
N ARG A 161 -3.74 16.93 -1.90
CA ARG A 161 -2.83 16.31 -0.94
C ARG A 161 -3.58 15.69 0.24
N VAL A 162 -4.46 16.46 0.88
CA VAL A 162 -5.14 16.02 2.10
C VAL A 162 -6.06 14.83 1.81
N PHE A 163 -6.85 14.87 0.73
CA PHE A 163 -7.84 13.84 0.47
C PHE A 163 -7.31 12.64 -0.30
N ASN A 164 -6.26 12.81 -1.12
CA ASN A 164 -5.70 11.71 -1.90
C ASN A 164 -4.38 11.16 -1.37
N ARG A 165 -3.60 11.91 -0.57
CA ARG A 165 -2.24 11.50 -0.14
C ARG A 165 -2.15 11.18 1.35
N LEU A 166 -2.83 11.94 2.21
CA LEU A 166 -2.74 11.74 3.65
C LEU A 166 -3.57 10.53 4.12
N PRO A 167 -3.23 9.94 5.28
CA PRO A 167 -4.11 9.02 5.97
C PRO A 167 -5.49 9.59 6.27
N ILE A 168 -6.47 8.71 6.47
CA ILE A 168 -7.87 9.07 6.77
C ILE A 168 -7.95 9.92 8.05
N ARG A 169 -7.09 9.58 9.02
CA ARG A 169 -6.90 10.31 10.28
C ARG A 169 -5.43 10.39 10.65
N LEU A 170 -5.06 11.45 11.35
CA LEU A 170 -3.75 11.67 11.96
C LEU A 170 -3.92 12.08 13.42
N LEU A 171 -2.88 11.86 14.21
CA LEU A 171 -2.69 12.44 15.52
C LEU A 171 -2.06 13.82 15.33
N SER A 172 -2.52 14.81 16.10
CA SER A 172 -1.92 16.14 16.21
C SER A 172 -1.25 16.27 17.57
N PHE A 173 -0.04 16.82 17.58
CA PHE A 173 0.78 17.00 18.76
C PHE A 173 0.97 18.48 19.05
N GLU A 174 0.60 18.91 20.26
CA GLU A 174 0.77 20.28 20.73
C GLU A 174 1.50 20.27 22.07
N LYS A 175 2.60 21.03 22.17
CA LYS A 175 3.29 21.28 23.44
C LYS A 175 2.60 22.42 24.17
N SER A 176 2.30 22.23 25.45
CA SER A 176 1.82 23.33 26.29
C SER A 176 2.92 24.37 26.52
N GLU A 177 2.56 25.65 26.57
CA GLU A 177 3.48 26.79 26.80
C GLU A 177 4.30 26.63 28.09
N GLU A 178 3.82 25.85 29.06
CA GLU A 178 4.51 25.58 30.33
C GLU A 178 5.28 24.23 30.37
N SER A 179 5.40 23.51 29.26
CA SER A 179 6.17 22.24 29.12
C SER A 179 5.77 21.06 30.01
N LYS A 180 4.63 21.10 30.72
CA LYS A 180 4.22 20.01 31.64
C LYS A 180 3.50 18.84 30.96
N TYR A 181 2.91 19.04 29.79
CA TYR A 181 2.14 18.01 29.08
C TYR A 181 2.19 18.14 27.57
N LEU A 182 2.03 17.00 26.90
CA LEU A 182 1.82 16.86 25.46
C LEU A 182 0.34 16.62 25.20
N LYS A 183 -0.29 17.50 24.42
CA LYS A 183 -1.68 17.34 24.00
C LYS A 183 -1.70 16.55 22.70
N ILE A 184 -2.43 15.44 22.69
CA ILE A 184 -2.61 14.57 21.53
C ILE A 184 -4.08 14.61 21.12
N SER A 185 -4.34 14.94 19.86
CA SER A 185 -5.70 14.98 19.31
C SER A 185 -5.80 14.11 18.07
N LEU A 186 -6.86 13.31 17.96
CA LEU A 186 -7.15 12.57 16.73
C LEU A 186 -7.97 13.44 15.79
N ILE A 187 -7.45 13.70 14.60
CA ILE A 187 -8.03 14.61 13.60
C ILE A 187 -8.23 13.92 12.24
N SER A 188 -9.34 14.25 11.58
CA SER A 188 -9.70 13.78 10.24
C SER A 188 -9.11 14.65 9.14
N ARG A 189 -9.10 14.14 7.90
CA ARG A 189 -8.75 14.91 6.69
C ARG A 189 -9.46 16.28 6.61
N THR A 190 -10.75 16.34 6.91
CA THR A 190 -11.52 17.60 6.89
C THR A 190 -11.00 18.62 7.92
N GLN A 191 -10.63 18.16 9.11
CA GLN A 191 -10.05 19.00 10.16
C GLN A 191 -8.63 19.44 9.79
N ILE A 192 -7.81 18.56 9.22
CA ILE A 192 -6.48 18.88 8.71
C ILE A 192 -6.59 19.97 7.65
N TYR A 193 -7.45 19.79 6.64
CA TYR A 193 -7.69 20.78 5.57
C TYR A 193 -8.09 22.13 6.16
N SER A 194 -9.06 22.14 7.09
CA SER A 194 -9.54 23.38 7.71
C SER A 194 -8.47 24.10 8.53
N MET A 195 -7.68 23.36 9.31
CA MET A 195 -6.58 23.91 10.11
C MET A 195 -5.49 24.49 9.21
N VAL A 196 -5.10 23.74 8.19
CA VAL A 196 -4.03 24.13 7.27
C VAL A 196 -4.46 25.31 6.40
N ALA A 197 -5.66 25.28 5.83
CA ALA A 197 -6.19 26.38 5.01
C ALA A 197 -6.22 27.70 5.79
N LYS A 198 -6.56 27.69 7.09
CA LYS A 198 -6.49 28.87 7.96
C LYS A 198 -5.06 29.39 8.12
N LYS A 199 -4.09 28.49 8.39
CA LYS A 199 -2.66 28.85 8.50
C LYS A 199 -2.12 29.42 7.19
N LEU A 200 -2.49 28.81 6.06
CA LEU A 200 -2.11 29.25 4.73
C LEU A 200 -2.68 30.62 4.41
N ALA A 201 -3.98 30.85 4.65
CA ALA A 201 -4.61 32.14 4.42
C ALA A 201 -3.95 33.25 5.26
N ALA A 202 -3.58 32.96 6.51
CA ALA A 202 -2.86 33.92 7.36
C ALA A 202 -1.45 34.24 6.84
N LYS A 203 -0.70 33.23 6.35
CA LYS A 203 0.65 33.42 5.77
C LYS A 203 0.61 34.08 4.39
N TYR A 204 -0.38 33.75 3.56
CA TYR A 204 -0.55 34.27 2.21
C TYR A 204 -0.78 35.79 2.19
N ILE A 205 -1.45 36.34 3.21
CA ILE A 205 -1.60 37.79 3.39
C ILE A 205 -0.24 38.49 3.58
N GLN A 206 0.82 37.77 3.97
CA GLN A 206 2.10 38.33 4.39
C GLN A 206 3.22 38.26 3.34
N MET A 207 3.06 37.51 2.23
CA MET A 207 4.18 37.21 1.31
C MET A 207 3.72 36.91 -0.14
N LEU A 208 4.59 37.18 -1.12
CA LEU A 208 4.48 36.71 -2.53
C LEU A 208 5.28 35.42 -2.69
N TRP A 209 4.67 34.36 -3.25
CA TRP A 209 5.27 33.02 -3.37
C TRP A 209 5.32 32.61 -4.84
N ASP A 210 6.38 31.90 -5.25
CA ASP A 210 6.44 31.19 -6.53
C ASP A 210 5.87 29.77 -6.42
N ASP A 211 5.80 29.03 -7.54
CA ASP A 211 5.23 27.67 -7.57
C ASP A 211 5.99 26.69 -6.65
N GLU A 212 7.31 26.83 -6.52
CA GLU A 212 8.15 25.97 -5.68
C GLU A 212 7.92 26.26 -4.19
N GLY A 213 7.89 27.54 -3.80
CA GLY A 213 7.50 27.95 -2.45
C GLY A 213 6.10 27.49 -2.08
N ARG A 214 5.13 27.59 -3.00
CA ARG A 214 3.74 27.12 -2.79
C ARG A 214 3.71 25.65 -2.40
N LEU A 215 4.38 24.80 -3.18
CA LEU A 215 4.43 23.36 -2.93
C LEU A 215 5.13 23.08 -1.61
N SER A 216 6.28 23.72 -1.33
CA SER A 216 6.97 23.58 -0.04
C SER A 216 6.03 23.87 1.12
N LEU A 217 5.27 24.96 1.08
CA LEU A 217 4.36 25.32 2.16
C LEU A 217 3.30 24.27 2.45
N VAL A 218 2.65 23.77 1.39
CA VAL A 218 1.61 22.74 1.52
C VAL A 218 2.22 21.45 2.08
N TYR A 219 3.45 21.11 1.68
CA TYR A 219 4.16 19.96 2.22
C TYR A 219 4.51 20.16 3.69
N ASP A 220 5.18 21.26 4.04
CA ASP A 220 5.66 21.58 5.39
C ASP A 220 4.55 21.51 6.46
N VAL A 221 3.36 22.02 6.13
CA VAL A 221 2.22 22.07 7.07
C VAL A 221 1.40 20.78 7.13
N THR A 222 1.74 19.78 6.32
CA THR A 222 1.06 18.47 6.27
C THR A 222 2.03 17.30 6.37
N GLU A 223 3.29 17.55 6.72
CA GLU A 223 4.25 16.51 7.08
C GLU A 223 3.77 15.77 8.32
N TYR A 224 3.98 14.45 8.33
CA TYR A 224 3.62 13.60 9.45
C TYR A 224 4.65 12.51 9.66
N ALA A 225 4.84 12.17 10.93
CA ALA A 225 5.62 11.02 11.36
C ALA A 225 4.73 9.78 11.28
N ILE A 226 5.31 8.63 10.95
CA ILE A 226 4.59 7.36 10.93
C ILE A 226 5.30 6.35 11.84
N LEU A 227 4.55 5.71 12.74
CA LEU A 227 5.09 4.70 13.64
C LEU A 227 5.08 3.34 12.95
N SER A 228 6.25 2.72 12.87
CA SER A 228 6.41 1.30 12.56
C SER A 228 6.78 0.55 13.84
N HIS A 229 6.04 -0.51 14.16
CA HIS A 229 6.28 -1.27 15.39
C HIS A 229 5.80 -2.72 15.29
N THR A 230 6.10 -3.51 16.31
CA THR A 230 5.36 -4.75 16.60
C THR A 230 4.25 -4.46 17.63
N TRP A 231 3.05 -4.98 17.36
CA TRP A 231 1.93 -4.86 18.30
C TRP A 231 2.26 -5.58 19.61
N LEU A 232 2.00 -4.93 20.73
CA LEU A 232 2.06 -5.55 22.05
C LEU A 232 1.08 -6.73 22.13
N ARG A 233 1.58 -7.90 22.56
CA ARG A 233 0.78 -9.12 22.74
C ARG A 233 0.28 -9.32 24.17
N SER A 234 0.64 -8.44 25.09
CA SER A 234 0.18 -8.44 26.48
C SER A 234 -1.29 -8.06 26.58
N ASP A 235 -1.90 -8.38 27.72
CA ASP A 235 -3.16 -7.77 28.17
C ASP A 235 -2.85 -6.85 29.37
N PRO A 236 -3.13 -5.53 29.28
CA PRO A 236 -3.67 -4.86 28.10
C PRO A 236 -2.67 -4.77 26.94
N GLY A 237 -3.20 -4.52 25.74
CA GLY A 237 -2.45 -4.48 24.48
C GLY A 237 -2.16 -3.06 23.97
N GLU A 238 -2.09 -2.89 22.66
CA GLU A 238 -2.04 -1.55 22.04
C GLU A 238 -3.31 -0.75 22.33
N ILE A 239 -3.19 0.57 22.36
CA ILE A 239 -4.38 1.44 22.31
C ILE A 239 -5.01 1.31 20.94
N THR A 240 -6.31 1.05 20.92
CA THR A 240 -7.10 1.02 19.69
C THR A 240 -7.83 2.33 19.44
N TYR A 241 -8.32 2.53 18.21
CA TYR A 241 -9.23 3.62 17.88
C TYR A 241 -10.45 3.65 18.80
N GLU A 242 -11.03 2.50 19.14
CA GLU A 242 -12.19 2.41 20.05
C GLU A 242 -11.82 2.86 21.46
N ASP A 243 -10.66 2.43 21.98
CA ASP A 243 -10.17 2.88 23.27
C ASP A 243 -9.99 4.40 23.31
N TRP A 244 -9.41 4.96 22.24
CA TRP A 244 -9.21 6.39 22.11
C TRP A 244 -10.55 7.15 22.09
N ARG A 245 -11.48 6.66 21.25
CA ARG A 245 -12.82 7.21 21.08
C ARG A 245 -13.60 7.23 22.37
N ASN A 246 -13.58 6.13 23.11
CA ASN A 246 -14.34 5.96 24.33
C ASN A 246 -13.60 6.51 25.57
N GLY A 247 -12.29 6.79 25.46
CA GLY A 247 -11.48 7.18 26.60
C GLY A 247 -11.25 6.05 27.61
N THR A 248 -11.27 4.80 27.16
CA THR A 248 -11.20 3.60 28.01
C THR A 248 -9.79 3.06 28.22
N PHE A 249 -8.77 3.73 27.68
CA PHE A 249 -7.37 3.35 27.88
C PHE A 249 -6.83 3.83 29.23
N ASN A 250 -5.84 3.11 29.76
CA ASN A 250 -5.11 3.50 30.96
C ASN A 250 -3.78 4.15 30.59
N VAL A 251 -3.49 5.34 31.12
CA VAL A 251 -2.27 6.10 30.83
C VAL A 251 -0.98 5.44 31.34
N VAL A 252 -1.06 4.54 32.33
CA VAL A 252 0.12 3.76 32.76
C VAL A 252 0.35 2.53 31.88
N HIS A 253 -0.55 2.26 30.93
CA HIS A 253 -0.49 1.07 30.10
C HIS A 253 0.68 1.15 29.08
N PRO A 254 1.45 0.06 28.88
CA PRO A 254 2.47 -0.03 27.84
C PRO A 254 2.07 0.52 26.46
N GLY A 255 0.85 0.25 25.99
CA GLY A 255 0.34 0.79 24.72
C GLY A 255 0.22 2.32 24.72
N TYR A 256 -0.22 2.91 25.84
CA TYR A 256 -0.25 4.37 25.99
C TYR A 256 1.15 4.97 26.06
N ARG A 257 2.04 4.36 26.83
CA ARG A 257 3.44 4.79 26.91
C ARG A 257 4.09 4.78 25.53
N LYS A 258 3.85 3.74 24.73
CA LYS A 258 4.33 3.65 23.34
C LYS A 258 3.82 4.82 22.49
N LEU A 259 2.52 5.10 22.52
CA LEU A 259 1.93 6.25 21.79
C LEU A 259 2.56 7.58 22.26
N ALA A 260 2.70 7.76 23.56
CA ALA A 260 3.22 8.97 24.15
C ALA A 260 4.70 9.21 23.79
N HIS A 261 5.55 8.18 23.86
CA HIS A 261 6.94 8.27 23.41
C HIS A 261 7.05 8.51 21.91
N PHE A 262 6.22 7.85 21.09
CA PHE A 262 6.14 8.14 19.65
C PHE A 262 5.83 9.62 19.40
N SER A 263 4.83 10.14 20.11
CA SER A 263 4.36 11.52 19.96
C SER A 263 5.42 12.54 20.40
N ARG A 264 6.14 12.25 21.49
CA ARG A 264 7.28 13.05 21.95
C ARG A 264 8.41 13.02 20.93
N SER A 265 8.84 11.85 20.49
CA SER A 265 9.97 11.70 19.55
C SER A 265 9.65 12.39 18.21
N ALA A 266 8.41 12.26 17.72
CA ALA A 266 7.96 12.97 16.52
C ALA A 266 8.08 14.49 16.67
N LEU A 267 7.64 15.04 17.81
CA LEU A 267 7.63 16.49 18.03
C LEU A 267 9.01 17.07 18.36
N GLU A 268 9.73 16.44 19.29
CA GLU A 268 10.98 16.98 19.88
C GLU A 268 12.20 16.61 19.05
N ASP A 269 12.30 15.36 18.57
CA ASP A 269 13.49 14.89 17.84
C ASP A 269 13.38 15.10 16.33
N HIS A 270 12.16 15.17 15.80
CA HIS A 270 11.89 15.22 14.36
C HIS A 270 11.03 16.41 13.92
N ASN A 271 10.73 17.35 14.83
CA ASN A 271 9.99 18.59 14.54
C ASN A 271 8.67 18.39 13.76
N THR A 272 7.97 17.28 14.03
CA THR A 272 6.76 16.89 13.30
C THR A 272 5.54 16.95 14.22
N THR A 273 4.54 17.75 13.85
CA THR A 273 3.33 17.99 14.67
C THR A 273 2.18 17.05 14.35
N LEU A 274 2.31 16.24 13.30
CA LEU A 274 1.33 15.23 12.92
C LEU A 274 1.95 13.84 13.02
N GLY A 275 1.16 12.84 13.42
CA GLY A 275 1.61 11.47 13.54
C GLY A 275 0.57 10.47 13.07
N TRP A 276 1.02 9.29 12.66
CA TRP A 276 0.14 8.16 12.34
C TRP A 276 0.59 6.90 13.06
N MET A 277 -0.37 6.27 13.73
CA MET A 277 -0.24 4.97 14.41
C MET A 277 -1.46 4.14 14.03
N ASP A 278 -1.24 3.02 13.34
CA ASP A 278 -2.28 2.18 12.73
C ASP A 278 -3.35 1.73 13.73
N THR A 279 -2.96 1.45 14.98
CA THR A 279 -3.89 0.98 16.01
C THR A 279 -4.87 2.06 16.45
N VAL A 280 -4.46 3.33 16.46
CA VAL A 280 -5.27 4.47 16.91
C VAL A 280 -5.95 5.20 15.75
N CYS A 281 -5.29 5.29 14.59
CA CYS A 281 -5.77 6.10 13.47
C CYS A 281 -6.78 5.36 12.58
N ILE A 282 -6.80 4.03 12.60
CA ILE A 282 -7.69 3.20 11.79
C ILE A 282 -8.84 2.69 12.65
N ASP A 283 -10.06 2.97 12.22
CA ASP A 283 -11.25 2.30 12.74
C ASP A 283 -11.39 0.92 12.09
N LYS A 284 -10.86 -0.07 12.78
CA LYS A 284 -10.89 -1.47 12.33
C LYS A 284 -12.30 -2.08 12.39
N SER A 285 -13.28 -1.42 13.01
CA SER A 285 -14.69 -1.84 13.01
C SER A 285 -15.41 -1.47 11.70
N SER A 286 -14.91 -0.46 11.00
CA SER A 286 -15.41 -0.02 9.69
C SER A 286 -14.70 -0.79 8.56
N SER A 287 -15.42 -1.69 7.89
CA SER A 287 -14.85 -2.51 6.81
C SER A 287 -14.38 -1.68 5.60
N SER A 288 -15.10 -0.60 5.25
CA SER A 288 -14.71 0.31 4.17
C SER A 288 -13.44 1.07 4.50
N GLU A 289 -13.30 1.53 5.75
CA GLU A 289 -12.09 2.21 6.20
C GLU A 289 -10.89 1.27 6.27
N LEU A 290 -11.11 0.05 6.77
CA LEU A 290 -10.07 -0.97 6.83
C LEU A 290 -9.54 -1.34 5.43
N ASP A 291 -10.45 -1.48 4.44
CA ASP A 291 -10.08 -1.71 3.03
C ASP A 291 -9.24 -0.54 2.46
N GLU A 292 -9.70 0.70 2.61
CA GLU A 292 -8.95 1.88 2.16
C GLU A 292 -7.57 1.93 2.84
N SER A 293 -7.52 1.67 4.14
CA SER A 293 -6.30 1.76 4.93
C SER A 293 -5.25 0.74 4.51
N ILE A 294 -5.66 -0.52 4.36
CA ILE A 294 -4.76 -1.59 3.92
C ILE A 294 -4.24 -1.31 2.50
N ARG A 295 -5.11 -0.87 1.58
CA ARG A 295 -4.71 -0.57 0.20
C ARG A 295 -3.81 0.67 0.09
N SER A 296 -3.92 1.59 1.04
CA SER A 296 -3.17 2.85 1.04
C SER A 296 -1.89 2.81 1.88
N MET A 297 -1.70 1.78 2.71
CA MET A 297 -0.66 1.75 3.73
C MET A 297 0.75 2.01 3.16
N TYR A 298 1.13 1.35 2.06
CA TYR A 298 2.42 1.57 1.40
C TYR A 298 2.61 3.04 1.00
N LYS A 299 1.56 3.66 0.45
CA LYS A 299 1.57 5.06 0.03
C LYS A 299 1.72 5.99 1.24
N TRP A 300 1.07 5.67 2.36
CA TRP A 300 1.19 6.44 3.59
C TRP A 300 2.59 6.31 4.22
N TYR A 301 3.20 5.13 4.23
CA TYR A 301 4.59 4.99 4.64
C TYR A 301 5.55 5.73 3.70
N ARG A 302 5.31 5.67 2.38
CA ARG A 302 6.11 6.38 1.37
C ARG A 302 6.02 7.90 1.46
N SER A 303 4.88 8.43 1.93
CA SER A 303 4.59 9.88 1.98
C SER A 303 4.88 10.52 3.33
N ALA A 304 5.17 9.73 4.37
CA ALA A 304 5.59 10.25 5.67
C ALA A 304 6.95 10.96 5.56
N SER A 305 7.12 12.04 6.32
CA SER A 305 8.42 12.75 6.39
C SER A 305 9.46 11.90 7.10
N ILE A 306 9.04 11.18 8.14
CA ILE A 306 9.86 10.26 8.91
C ILE A 306 9.07 9.01 9.31
N CYS A 307 9.69 7.84 9.15
CA CYS A 307 9.19 6.62 9.77
C CYS A 307 9.99 6.33 11.05
N ILE A 308 9.34 6.47 12.19
CA ILE A 308 9.90 6.14 13.51
C ILE A 308 9.66 4.64 13.73
N THR A 309 10.73 3.86 13.78
CA THR A 309 10.68 2.40 13.93
C THR A 309 11.08 2.01 15.34
N TYR A 310 10.13 1.47 16.10
CA TYR A 310 10.35 1.03 17.48
C TYR A 310 10.68 -0.45 17.55
N LEU A 311 11.89 -0.77 18.01
CA LEU A 311 12.41 -2.12 18.17
C LEU A 311 12.30 -2.56 19.64
N ALA A 312 11.19 -3.21 19.95
CA ALA A 312 10.79 -3.50 21.33
C ALA A 312 11.74 -4.44 22.08
N GLU A 313 12.54 -5.24 21.37
CA GLU A 313 13.44 -6.24 21.96
C GLU A 313 14.92 -5.91 21.74
N SER A 314 15.23 -4.80 21.07
CA SER A 314 16.61 -4.37 20.83
C SER A 314 17.06 -3.34 21.86
N VAL A 315 18.34 -3.38 22.24
CA VAL A 315 19.00 -2.37 23.10
C VAL A 315 20.12 -1.62 22.39
N SER A 316 20.57 -2.11 21.23
CA SER A 316 21.65 -1.50 20.45
C SER A 316 21.54 -1.87 18.96
N ILE A 317 22.47 -1.36 18.15
CA ILE A 317 22.59 -1.78 16.75
C ILE A 317 23.00 -3.27 16.66
N ALA A 318 23.82 -3.78 17.59
CA ALA A 318 24.43 -5.10 17.47
C ALA A 318 23.42 -6.27 17.53
N ASP A 319 22.30 -6.07 18.22
CA ASP A 319 21.22 -7.06 18.41
C ASP A 319 20.00 -6.81 17.51
N MET A 320 19.99 -5.69 16.78
CA MET A 320 18.90 -5.24 15.91
C MET A 320 18.41 -6.33 14.95
N ALA A 321 19.31 -7.10 14.33
CA ALA A 321 18.93 -8.12 13.36
C ALA A 321 18.05 -9.25 13.94
N ASN A 322 18.06 -9.44 15.26
CA ASN A 322 17.27 -10.44 15.95
C ASN A 322 15.91 -9.92 16.39
N ASP A 323 15.61 -8.63 16.20
CA ASP A 323 14.34 -8.06 16.62
C ASP A 323 13.17 -8.70 15.84
N PRO A 324 12.09 -9.12 16.53
CA PRO A 324 10.90 -9.66 15.88
C PRO A 324 10.30 -8.75 14.81
N TRP A 325 10.58 -7.44 14.85
CA TRP A 325 10.18 -6.50 13.82
C TRP A 325 10.62 -6.93 12.41
N PHE A 326 11.83 -7.47 12.22
CA PHE A 326 12.33 -7.88 10.89
C PHE A 326 11.63 -9.11 10.31
N THR A 327 10.94 -9.88 11.16
CA THR A 327 10.26 -11.12 10.76
C THR A 327 8.74 -10.96 10.69
N ARG A 328 8.17 -9.77 10.93
CA ARG A 328 6.73 -9.51 10.76
C ARG A 328 6.39 -9.23 9.29
N GLY A 329 5.23 -9.66 8.81
CA GLY A 329 4.83 -9.49 7.40
C GLY A 329 4.76 -8.01 6.96
N TRP A 330 3.94 -7.23 7.66
CA TRP A 330 3.68 -5.82 7.33
C TRP A 330 4.92 -4.93 7.38
N THR A 331 5.87 -5.20 8.28
CA THR A 331 7.07 -4.35 8.45
C THR A 331 8.01 -4.37 7.25
N LEU A 332 7.79 -5.25 6.26
CA LEU A 332 8.57 -5.22 5.01
C LEU A 332 8.32 -3.94 4.22
N GLN A 333 7.05 -3.56 4.06
CA GLN A 333 6.73 -2.30 3.40
C GLN A 333 7.04 -1.10 4.28
N GLU A 334 6.98 -1.25 5.61
CA GLU A 334 7.36 -0.20 6.56
C GLU A 334 8.88 0.06 6.53
N LEU A 335 9.68 -0.96 6.20
CA LEU A 335 11.11 -0.80 5.91
C LEU A 335 11.34 -0.18 4.53
N LEU A 336 10.66 -0.66 3.50
CA LEU A 336 10.98 -0.33 2.10
C LEU A 336 10.39 1.00 1.63
N ALA A 337 9.15 1.31 2.02
CA ALA A 337 8.40 2.44 1.48
C ALA A 337 8.93 3.80 1.93
N PRO A 338 9.22 4.06 3.23
CA PRO A 338 9.64 5.38 3.68
C PRO A 338 10.97 5.81 3.07
N ARG A 339 11.13 7.10 2.80
CA ARG A 339 12.42 7.67 2.35
C ARG A 339 13.41 7.82 3.52
N THR A 340 12.87 8.17 4.68
CA THR A 340 13.63 8.39 5.92
C THR A 340 13.10 7.45 7.00
N VAL A 341 14.01 6.72 7.65
CA VAL A 341 13.69 5.85 8.77
C VAL A 341 14.61 6.20 9.94
N LYS A 342 14.05 6.23 11.15
CA LYS A 342 14.80 6.35 12.39
C LYS A 342 14.45 5.18 13.31
N PHE A 343 15.44 4.39 13.70
CA PHE A 343 15.27 3.27 14.62
C PHE A 343 15.48 3.72 16.07
N TYR A 344 14.56 3.29 16.92
CA TYR A 344 14.58 3.48 18.36
C TYR A 344 14.63 2.13 19.05
N ASP A 345 15.43 2.04 20.12
CA ASP A 345 15.52 0.85 20.97
C ASP A 345 14.29 0.68 21.86
N ARG A 346 14.27 -0.38 22.67
CA ARG A 346 13.20 -0.67 23.63
C ARG A 346 12.95 0.41 24.70
N ASN A 347 13.91 1.31 24.88
CA ASN A 347 13.86 2.41 25.86
C ASN A 347 13.57 3.76 25.19
N TRP A 348 13.23 3.76 23.88
CA TRP A 348 13.03 4.97 23.09
C TRP A 348 14.28 5.85 22.95
N ASN A 349 15.47 5.25 22.97
CA ASN A 349 16.68 5.92 22.54
C ASN A 349 16.89 5.70 21.04
N ALA A 350 17.21 6.78 20.32
CA ALA A 350 17.66 6.67 18.93
C ALA A 350 18.93 5.80 18.85
N LEU A 351 18.93 4.81 17.95
CA LEU A 351 20.08 3.89 17.81
C LEU A 351 21.32 4.56 17.20
N THR A 352 21.15 5.68 16.51
CA THR A 352 22.23 6.43 15.86
C THR A 352 22.03 7.93 16.04
N THR A 353 23.02 8.74 15.64
CA THR A 353 22.88 10.19 15.51
C THR A 353 22.49 10.65 14.10
N SER A 354 22.35 9.75 13.13
CA SER A 354 21.98 10.07 11.74
C SER A 354 20.52 10.48 11.63
N ASP A 355 20.17 11.49 10.83
CA ASP A 355 18.76 11.84 10.58
C ASP A 355 18.02 10.76 9.78
N ASN A 356 18.77 9.94 9.03
CA ASN A 356 18.25 8.79 8.29
C ASN A 356 19.12 7.55 8.55
N ASP A 357 18.57 6.54 9.19
CA ASP A 357 19.31 5.31 9.47
C ASP A 357 19.49 4.43 8.22
N LYS A 358 18.78 4.75 7.12
CA LYS A 358 19.04 4.14 5.81
C LYS A 358 20.36 4.59 5.17
N THR A 359 21.09 5.52 5.78
CA THR A 359 22.45 5.90 5.35
C THR A 359 23.53 5.46 6.34
N HIS A 360 23.17 4.81 7.44
CA HIS A 360 24.12 4.42 8.49
C HIS A 360 24.65 3.00 8.24
N ASP A 361 25.98 2.85 8.10
CA ASP A 361 26.62 1.58 7.72
C ASP A 361 26.29 0.41 8.66
N GLY A 362 26.38 0.63 9.98
CA GLY A 362 26.07 -0.42 10.97
C GLY A 362 24.61 -0.88 10.94
N VAL A 363 23.67 0.02 10.65
CA VAL A 363 22.24 -0.33 10.55
C VAL A 363 21.99 -1.08 9.25
N LEU A 364 22.57 -0.62 8.14
CA LEU A 364 22.44 -1.28 6.84
C LEU A 364 22.98 -2.72 6.86
N GLU A 365 24.08 -2.97 7.56
CA GLU A 365 24.59 -4.34 7.73
C GLU A 365 23.62 -5.21 8.54
N GLN A 366 23.04 -4.69 9.62
CA GLN A 366 22.08 -5.43 10.43
C GLN A 366 20.76 -5.69 9.67
N ILE A 367 20.28 -4.73 8.86
CA ILE A 367 19.13 -4.96 7.96
C ILE A 367 19.45 -6.09 6.98
N LYS A 368 20.65 -6.08 6.38
CA LYS A 368 21.07 -7.12 5.44
C LYS A 368 21.16 -8.49 6.12
N VAL A 369 21.70 -8.58 7.34
CA VAL A 369 21.73 -9.82 8.13
C VAL A 369 20.30 -10.34 8.38
N ALA A 370 19.39 -9.46 8.79
CA ALA A 370 18.03 -9.86 9.14
C ALA A 370 17.15 -10.23 7.92
N THR A 371 17.37 -9.58 6.77
CA THR A 371 16.41 -9.61 5.64
C THR A 371 17.00 -10.09 4.32
N SER A 372 18.32 -10.24 4.23
CA SER A 372 19.09 -10.36 2.98
C SER A 372 19.04 -9.16 2.04
N ILE A 373 18.32 -8.08 2.38
CA ILE A 373 18.19 -6.90 1.52
C ILE A 373 19.50 -6.12 1.57
N THR A 374 20.08 -5.89 0.40
CA THR A 374 21.34 -5.16 0.26
C THR A 374 21.15 -3.64 0.35
N ARG A 375 22.24 -2.91 0.60
CA ARG A 375 22.24 -1.44 0.56
C ARG A 375 21.73 -0.91 -0.77
N GLU A 376 22.16 -1.50 -1.88
CA GLU A 376 21.76 -1.10 -3.22
C GLU A 376 20.26 -1.33 -3.46
N GLU A 377 19.69 -2.37 -2.87
CA GLU A 377 18.25 -2.64 -2.94
C GLU A 377 17.42 -1.69 -2.08
N LEU A 378 17.96 -1.19 -0.96
CA LEU A 378 17.31 -0.20 -0.09
C LEU A 378 17.37 1.23 -0.62
N LEU A 379 18.48 1.59 -1.28
CA LEU A 379 18.74 2.95 -1.76
C LEU A 379 18.18 3.22 -3.16
N LYS A 380 17.87 2.18 -3.95
CA LYS A 380 17.27 2.36 -5.26
C LYS A 380 15.93 3.07 -5.12
N ASP A 381 15.81 4.23 -5.75
CA ASP A 381 14.54 4.91 -5.85
C ASP A 381 13.63 4.06 -6.74
N ILE A 382 12.66 3.42 -6.08
CA ILE A 382 11.64 2.52 -6.63
C ILE A 382 12.18 1.11 -6.94
N LEU A 383 11.38 0.12 -6.56
CA LEU A 383 11.36 -1.31 -6.89
C LEU A 383 11.58 -1.66 -8.39
N SER A 384 11.80 -0.65 -9.22
CA SER A 384 12.09 -0.71 -10.64
C SER A 384 13.33 -1.56 -10.91
N GLY A 385 13.18 -2.52 -11.82
CA GLY A 385 14.25 -3.41 -12.25
C GLY A 385 14.53 -4.62 -11.35
N LEU A 386 13.95 -4.71 -10.14
CA LEU A 386 14.09 -5.91 -9.32
C LEU A 386 13.16 -7.04 -9.77
N PRO A 387 13.67 -8.27 -9.92
CA PRO A 387 12.86 -9.43 -10.30
C PRO A 387 11.70 -9.66 -9.30
N ILE A 388 10.56 -10.16 -9.80
CA ILE A 388 9.39 -10.55 -8.98
C ILE A 388 9.82 -11.54 -7.90
N SER A 389 10.58 -12.55 -8.28
CA SER A 389 11.10 -13.61 -7.40
C SER A 389 11.97 -13.07 -6.28
N ARG A 390 12.77 -12.02 -6.54
CA ARG A 390 13.60 -11.37 -5.52
C ARG A 390 12.75 -10.59 -4.52
N ARG A 391 11.74 -9.86 -5.00
CA ARG A 391 10.78 -9.17 -4.13
C ARG A 391 9.99 -10.15 -3.26
N MET A 392 9.55 -11.27 -3.83
CA MET A 392 8.91 -12.35 -3.07
C MET A 392 9.86 -12.97 -2.03
N GLN A 393 11.14 -13.14 -2.36
CA GLN A 393 12.13 -13.70 -1.45
C GLN A 393 12.31 -12.85 -0.18
N TRP A 394 12.18 -11.51 -0.26
CA TRP A 394 12.22 -10.64 0.92
C TRP A 394 11.08 -10.89 1.92
N ALA A 395 9.97 -11.46 1.44
CA ALA A 395 8.81 -11.81 2.25
C ALA A 395 8.84 -13.26 2.76
N ALA A 396 9.76 -14.09 2.26
CA ALA A 396 9.73 -15.54 2.45
C ALA A 396 9.86 -16.01 3.90
N ASN A 397 10.61 -15.28 4.73
CA ASN A 397 10.85 -15.61 6.15
C ASN A 397 10.02 -14.73 7.11
N ARG A 398 9.00 -14.04 6.58
CA ARG A 398 8.14 -13.17 7.38
C ARG A 398 6.86 -13.88 7.79
N HIS A 399 6.38 -13.55 8.98
CA HIS A 399 5.26 -14.18 9.66
C HIS A 399 4.13 -13.18 9.86
N VAL A 400 2.91 -13.67 9.71
CA VAL A 400 1.68 -12.89 9.86
C VAL A 400 0.77 -13.52 10.89
N THR A 401 -0.05 -12.69 11.55
CA THR A 401 -1.06 -13.18 12.51
C THR A 401 -2.30 -13.68 11.77
N ARG A 402 -2.78 -12.93 10.77
CA ARG A 402 -3.85 -13.36 9.86
C ARG A 402 -3.22 -13.91 8.59
N GLY A 403 -3.61 -15.12 8.18
CA GLY A 403 -2.97 -15.81 7.07
C GLY A 403 -3.01 -15.01 5.76
N GLU A 404 -4.12 -14.32 5.49
CA GLU A 404 -4.34 -13.49 4.31
C GLU A 404 -3.39 -12.29 4.21
N ASP A 405 -2.85 -11.81 5.35
CA ASP A 405 -1.87 -10.73 5.35
C ASP A 405 -0.56 -11.12 4.67
N THR A 406 -0.32 -12.42 4.45
CA THR A 406 0.77 -12.91 3.58
C THR A 406 0.67 -12.28 2.17
N ALA A 407 -0.55 -12.05 1.70
CA ALA A 407 -0.83 -11.41 0.42
C ALA A 407 -0.98 -9.90 0.56
N TYR A 408 -1.81 -9.43 1.49
CA TYR A 408 -2.15 -8.01 1.60
C TYR A 408 -0.95 -7.13 1.92
N SER A 409 -0.01 -7.62 2.74
CA SER A 409 1.22 -6.88 3.06
C SER A 409 2.17 -6.66 1.88
N LEU A 410 1.95 -7.35 0.75
CA LEU A 410 2.80 -7.27 -0.45
C LEU A 410 2.24 -6.38 -1.55
N MET A 411 0.98 -5.91 -1.44
CA MET A 411 0.33 -5.14 -2.51
C MET A 411 1.14 -3.93 -2.95
N GLY A 412 1.64 -3.14 -1.99
CA GLY A 412 2.46 -1.96 -2.27
C GLY A 412 3.82 -2.27 -2.90
N ILE A 413 4.44 -3.39 -2.50
CA ILE A 413 5.74 -3.87 -3.02
C ILE A 413 5.62 -4.31 -4.49
N PHE A 414 4.44 -4.76 -4.90
CA PHE A 414 4.15 -5.08 -6.29
C PHE A 414 3.41 -3.96 -7.03
N SER A 415 3.09 -2.86 -6.35
CA SER A 415 2.31 -1.74 -6.90
C SER A 415 0.98 -2.20 -7.51
N ILE A 416 0.33 -3.15 -6.85
CA ILE A 416 -0.99 -3.66 -7.23
C ILE A 416 -2.05 -3.24 -6.22
N SER A 417 -3.31 -3.44 -6.57
CA SER A 417 -4.43 -3.17 -5.68
C SER A 417 -5.49 -4.26 -5.84
N MET A 418 -5.94 -4.85 -4.74
CA MET A 418 -7.04 -5.81 -4.68
C MET A 418 -7.90 -5.56 -3.43
N SER A 419 -9.16 -6.01 -3.46
CA SER A 419 -10.07 -5.88 -2.30
C SER A 419 -9.69 -6.80 -1.15
N ILE A 420 -9.92 -6.32 0.08
CA ILE A 420 -9.66 -7.07 1.31
C ILE A 420 -10.86 -7.93 1.67
N ALA A 421 -10.63 -9.23 1.82
CA ALA A 421 -11.62 -10.25 2.13
C ALA A 421 -11.07 -11.19 3.23
N TYR A 422 -11.04 -10.73 4.47
CA TYR A 422 -10.66 -11.60 5.59
C TYR A 422 -11.66 -12.76 5.73
N GLY A 423 -11.14 -13.98 5.88
CA GLY A 423 -11.93 -15.22 5.86
C GLY A 423 -11.84 -15.98 4.54
N GLU A 424 -11.24 -15.41 3.48
CA GLU A 424 -11.00 -16.13 2.22
C GLU A 424 -9.90 -17.20 2.34
N GLY A 425 -9.04 -17.11 3.36
CA GLY A 425 -7.93 -18.03 3.56
C GLY A 425 -6.65 -17.59 2.83
N ALA A 426 -5.50 -17.94 3.42
CA ALA A 426 -4.19 -17.49 2.97
C ALA A 426 -3.85 -17.92 1.53
N ASP A 427 -4.25 -19.14 1.15
CA ASP A 427 -4.01 -19.70 -0.18
C ASP A 427 -4.81 -18.99 -1.27
N VAL A 428 -6.06 -18.62 -0.99
CA VAL A 428 -6.90 -17.83 -1.90
C VAL A 428 -6.36 -16.41 -2.04
N ALA A 429 -6.09 -15.75 -0.91
CA ALA A 429 -5.56 -14.38 -0.89
C ALA A 429 -4.23 -14.28 -1.67
N PHE A 430 -3.31 -15.24 -1.45
CA PHE A 430 -2.03 -15.26 -2.14
C PHE A 430 -2.18 -15.55 -3.64
N ALA A 431 -3.08 -16.46 -4.03
CA ALA A 431 -3.36 -16.72 -5.44
C ALA A 431 -3.93 -15.48 -6.15
N ARG A 432 -4.78 -14.70 -5.49
CA ARG A 432 -5.27 -13.41 -6.01
C ARG A 432 -4.14 -12.41 -6.20
N LEU A 433 -3.24 -12.27 -5.23
CA LEU A 433 -2.03 -11.43 -5.37
C LEU A 433 -1.22 -11.83 -6.60
N VAL A 434 -0.90 -13.12 -6.76
CA VAL A 434 -0.10 -13.59 -7.89
C VAL A 434 -0.82 -13.37 -9.22
N LYS A 435 -2.14 -13.55 -9.27
CA LYS A 435 -2.98 -13.24 -10.44
C LYS A 435 -2.88 -11.75 -10.80
N GLU A 436 -3.02 -10.85 -9.83
CA GLU A 436 -2.91 -9.41 -10.06
C GLU A 436 -1.50 -9.00 -10.50
N ILE A 437 -0.45 -9.62 -9.96
CA ILE A 437 0.93 -9.42 -10.43
C ILE A 437 1.05 -9.79 -11.91
N ILE A 438 0.51 -10.95 -12.31
CA ILE A 438 0.53 -11.40 -13.71
C ILE A 438 -0.21 -10.42 -14.62
N ASN A 439 -1.36 -9.92 -14.18
CA ASN A 439 -2.20 -9.03 -14.98
C ASN A 439 -1.63 -7.61 -15.13
N THR A 440 -0.88 -7.13 -14.15
CA THR A 440 -0.40 -5.73 -14.10
C THR A 440 1.07 -5.59 -14.49
N THR A 441 1.87 -6.65 -14.40
CA THR A 441 3.31 -6.59 -14.71
C THR A 441 3.55 -6.55 -16.21
N LYS A 442 4.09 -5.41 -16.68
CA LYS A 442 4.38 -5.18 -18.11
C LYS A 442 5.64 -5.88 -18.62
N TYR A 443 6.60 -6.15 -17.73
CA TYR A 443 7.93 -6.63 -18.11
C TYR A 443 8.41 -7.78 -17.22
N ARG A 444 9.04 -8.81 -17.82
CA ARG A 444 9.64 -9.97 -17.14
C ARG A 444 8.67 -10.74 -16.23
N VAL A 445 7.39 -10.77 -16.59
CA VAL A 445 6.33 -11.44 -15.80
C VAL A 445 6.60 -12.93 -15.55
N LEU A 446 7.32 -13.61 -16.45
CA LEU A 446 7.69 -15.02 -16.31
C LEU A 446 8.55 -15.31 -15.06
N ASP A 447 9.20 -14.30 -14.49
CA ASP A 447 9.94 -14.45 -13.23
C ASP A 447 9.03 -14.82 -12.05
N VAL A 448 7.71 -14.65 -12.19
CA VAL A 448 6.73 -15.18 -11.22
C VAL A 448 6.87 -16.71 -11.03
N PHE A 449 7.33 -17.44 -12.04
CA PHE A 449 7.51 -18.88 -11.98
C PHE A 449 8.87 -19.32 -11.41
N ASN A 450 9.79 -18.37 -11.13
CA ASN A 450 11.15 -18.63 -10.64
C ASN A 450 11.16 -18.97 -9.14
N TRP A 451 10.47 -20.06 -8.78
CA TRP A 451 10.35 -20.60 -7.43
C TRP A 451 10.57 -22.12 -7.42
N GLY A 452 10.86 -22.68 -6.25
CA GLY A 452 11.07 -24.13 -6.06
C GLY A 452 10.29 -24.70 -4.88
N GLY A 453 10.26 -26.03 -4.76
CA GLY A 453 9.61 -26.74 -3.64
C GLY A 453 8.30 -27.45 -3.97
N THR A 454 7.67 -28.04 -2.95
CA THR A 454 6.60 -29.05 -3.07
C THR A 454 5.17 -28.52 -2.86
N PHE A 455 4.96 -27.21 -2.75
CA PHE A 455 3.65 -26.64 -2.38
C PHE A 455 3.10 -25.72 -3.48
N PRO A 456 2.50 -26.27 -4.55
CA PRO A 456 1.72 -25.47 -5.49
C PRO A 456 0.40 -25.02 -4.84
N THR A 457 -0.19 -23.94 -5.35
CA THR A 457 -1.56 -23.57 -4.98
C THR A 457 -2.56 -24.68 -5.35
N LYS A 458 -3.75 -24.69 -4.73
CA LYS A 458 -4.87 -25.52 -5.17
C LYS A 458 -5.43 -25.11 -6.55
N PHE A 459 -5.09 -23.92 -7.05
CA PHE A 459 -5.64 -23.32 -8.27
C PHE A 459 -4.82 -23.62 -9.53
N SER A 460 -3.50 -23.71 -9.40
CA SER A 460 -2.59 -24.00 -10.51
C SER A 460 -1.30 -24.64 -9.98
N LEU A 461 -0.77 -25.59 -10.75
CA LEU A 461 0.51 -26.24 -10.44
C LEU A 461 1.73 -25.34 -10.69
N LEU A 462 1.54 -24.20 -11.37
CA LEU A 462 2.60 -23.23 -11.67
C LEU A 462 2.71 -22.10 -10.67
N LEU A 463 1.67 -21.86 -9.88
CA LEU A 463 1.64 -20.79 -8.91
C LEU A 463 2.10 -21.32 -7.54
N PRO A 464 2.99 -20.58 -6.83
CA PRO A 464 3.42 -20.97 -5.50
C PRO A 464 2.31 -20.71 -4.48
N SER A 465 2.24 -21.52 -3.41
CA SER A 465 1.26 -21.31 -2.34
C SER A 465 1.62 -20.19 -1.36
N SER A 466 2.88 -19.75 -1.33
CA SER A 466 3.36 -18.68 -0.45
C SER A 466 4.70 -18.10 -0.93
N PRO A 467 5.14 -16.94 -0.40
CA PRO A 467 6.45 -16.37 -0.69
C PRO A 467 7.64 -17.30 -0.34
N GLN A 468 7.45 -18.25 0.58
CA GLN A 468 8.50 -19.17 1.03
C GLN A 468 9.07 -20.01 -0.12
N ALA A 469 8.27 -20.30 -1.15
CA ALA A 469 8.69 -21.02 -2.35
C ALA A 469 9.85 -20.31 -3.11
N TYR A 470 9.99 -18.99 -2.93
CA TYR A 470 11.04 -18.20 -3.59
C TYR A 470 12.39 -18.20 -2.86
N LEU A 471 12.52 -18.86 -1.69
CA LEU A 471 13.82 -19.09 -1.06
C LEU A 471 14.77 -19.86 -2.00
N GLN A 472 14.22 -20.75 -2.82
CA GLN A 472 14.96 -21.60 -3.75
C GLN A 472 15.01 -21.04 -5.18
N ARG A 473 14.69 -19.76 -5.39
CA ARG A 473 14.73 -19.12 -6.71
C ARG A 473 16.11 -19.29 -7.36
N ASN A 474 16.15 -19.31 -8.69
CA ASN A 474 17.40 -19.33 -9.43
C ASN A 474 17.88 -17.88 -9.67
N ALA A 475 18.90 -17.45 -8.92
CA ALA A 475 19.48 -16.12 -9.07
C ALA A 475 20.28 -15.91 -10.36
N ASN A 476 20.65 -16.99 -11.05
CA ASN A 476 21.39 -16.97 -12.31
C ASN A 476 20.48 -17.01 -13.54
N LEU A 477 19.16 -16.94 -13.37
CA LEU A 477 18.21 -16.83 -14.48
C LEU A 477 18.30 -15.41 -15.07
N LYS A 478 18.94 -15.29 -16.23
CA LYS A 478 19.23 -14.01 -16.91
C LYS A 478 18.39 -13.82 -18.17
N GLU A 479 18.11 -14.89 -18.91
CA GLU A 479 17.39 -14.84 -20.19
C GLU A 479 15.87 -14.95 -20.00
N LEU A 480 15.28 -13.99 -19.29
CA LEU A 480 13.82 -13.84 -19.29
C LEU A 480 13.42 -12.78 -20.31
N PRO A 481 12.46 -13.09 -21.21
CA PRO A 481 11.99 -12.11 -22.15
C PRO A 481 11.28 -10.97 -21.44
N GLU A 482 11.35 -9.79 -22.05
CA GLU A 482 10.61 -8.64 -21.56
C GLU A 482 9.11 -8.94 -21.52
N ARG A 483 8.57 -9.61 -22.53
CA ARG A 483 7.17 -10.01 -22.58
C ARG A 483 7.04 -11.45 -23.06
N PRO A 484 6.06 -12.22 -22.54
CA PRO A 484 5.71 -13.50 -23.12
C PRO A 484 5.16 -13.31 -24.54
N MET A 485 5.23 -14.35 -25.37
CA MET A 485 4.69 -14.33 -26.74
C MET A 485 3.18 -14.07 -26.78
N GLU A 486 2.47 -14.54 -25.75
CA GLU A 486 1.04 -14.33 -25.57
C GLU A 486 0.74 -13.92 -24.12
N PRO A 487 -0.34 -13.15 -23.87
CA PRO A 487 -0.77 -12.83 -22.52
C PRO A 487 -1.02 -14.07 -21.67
N LEU A 488 -0.48 -14.08 -20.46
CA LEU A 488 -0.76 -15.11 -19.46
C LEU A 488 -2.17 -14.89 -18.90
N MET A 489 -3.00 -15.93 -18.85
CA MET A 489 -4.38 -15.81 -18.37
C MET A 489 -4.73 -16.93 -17.39
N LEU A 490 -5.11 -16.56 -16.17
CA LEU A 490 -5.62 -17.53 -15.19
C LEU A 490 -7.13 -17.75 -15.42
N THR A 491 -7.50 -18.96 -15.85
CA THR A 491 -8.87 -19.37 -16.16
C THR A 491 -9.37 -20.47 -15.21
N ALA A 492 -10.64 -20.87 -15.32
CA ALA A 492 -11.16 -22.04 -14.62
C ALA A 492 -10.44 -23.36 -15.01
N LEU A 493 -9.72 -23.37 -16.14
CA LEU A 493 -8.92 -24.51 -16.58
C LEU A 493 -7.47 -24.48 -16.05
N GLY A 494 -7.08 -23.43 -15.31
CA GLY A 494 -5.70 -23.19 -14.89
C GLY A 494 -5.08 -22.03 -15.67
N LEU A 495 -3.76 -21.89 -15.52
CA LEU A 495 -3.01 -20.80 -16.11
C LEU A 495 -2.65 -21.13 -17.57
N ARG A 496 -3.15 -20.32 -18.51
CA ARG A 496 -2.79 -20.39 -19.93
C ARG A 496 -1.41 -19.78 -20.13
N VAL A 497 -0.45 -20.59 -20.59
CA VAL A 497 0.93 -20.17 -20.86
C VAL A 497 1.38 -20.69 -22.23
N PRO A 498 1.92 -19.84 -23.12
CA PRO A 498 2.57 -20.28 -24.36
C PRO A 498 3.91 -20.94 -24.02
N VAL A 499 4.15 -22.12 -24.55
CA VAL A 499 5.32 -22.93 -24.18
C VAL A 499 5.88 -23.70 -25.36
N LEU A 500 7.18 -24.01 -25.27
CA LEU A 500 7.81 -25.03 -26.10
C LEU A 500 7.93 -26.33 -25.31
N ILE A 501 7.43 -27.42 -25.87
CA ILE A 501 7.53 -28.74 -25.27
C ILE A 501 8.70 -29.47 -25.92
N PHE A 502 9.69 -29.77 -25.09
CA PHE A 502 10.86 -30.56 -25.45
C PHE A 502 10.70 -31.99 -24.92
N PRO A 503 10.78 -33.00 -25.79
CA PRO A 503 10.84 -34.38 -25.34
C PRO A 503 12.13 -34.63 -24.54
N THR A 504 12.05 -35.32 -23.40
CA THR A 504 13.22 -35.69 -22.60
C THR A 504 13.15 -37.13 -22.09
N THR A 505 14.31 -37.74 -21.89
CA THR A 505 14.47 -39.02 -21.18
C THR A 505 15.28 -38.81 -19.90
N LEU A 506 15.01 -39.61 -18.87
CA LEU A 506 15.71 -39.57 -17.60
C LEU A 506 16.60 -40.81 -17.49
N THR A 507 17.92 -40.65 -17.50
CA THR A 507 18.89 -41.77 -17.42
C THR A 507 19.81 -41.65 -16.21
N ASP A 508 20.14 -42.78 -15.57
CA ASP A 508 21.02 -42.84 -14.39
C ASP A 508 22.52 -43.00 -14.75
N THR A 509 22.83 -43.30 -16.02
CA THR A 509 24.20 -43.50 -16.53
C THR A 509 24.53 -42.50 -17.65
N PRO A 510 25.53 -41.61 -17.47
CA PRO A 510 26.00 -40.74 -18.54
C PRO A 510 26.94 -41.56 -19.44
N GLY A 511 26.43 -42.35 -20.39
CA GLY A 511 27.35 -43.24 -21.10
C GLY A 511 26.91 -44.04 -22.32
N GLU A 512 25.64 -44.15 -22.66
CA GLU A 512 25.30 -44.85 -23.92
C GLU A 512 25.16 -43.85 -25.08
N ALA A 513 25.98 -44.07 -26.11
CA ALA A 513 26.22 -43.23 -27.26
C ALA A 513 24.92 -42.86 -27.98
N TYR A 514 24.36 -41.71 -27.63
CA TYR A 514 23.14 -41.20 -28.21
C TYR A 514 23.45 -40.05 -29.18
N THR A 515 23.06 -40.20 -30.45
CA THR A 515 23.36 -39.24 -31.53
C THR A 515 22.07 -38.53 -31.96
N PRO A 516 21.91 -37.21 -31.73
CA PRO A 516 20.65 -36.51 -31.98
C PRO A 516 20.25 -36.43 -33.48
N LYS A 517 18.98 -36.70 -33.85
CA LYS A 517 18.38 -36.39 -35.18
C LYS A 517 18.09 -34.89 -35.44
N GLY A 518 18.72 -34.01 -34.67
CA GLY A 518 18.65 -32.58 -34.87
C GLY A 518 19.96 -31.94 -34.46
N ASN A 519 20.08 -30.64 -34.67
CA ASN A 519 21.31 -29.95 -34.29
C ASN A 519 21.35 -29.64 -32.79
N PHE A 520 20.29 -29.91 -32.04
CA PHE A 520 20.17 -29.46 -30.66
C PHE A 520 20.36 -30.58 -29.66
N PHE A 521 21.04 -30.25 -28.56
CA PHE A 521 21.17 -31.11 -27.40
C PHE A 521 21.37 -30.27 -26.13
N SER A 522 21.04 -30.82 -24.97
CA SER A 522 21.39 -30.26 -23.67
C SER A 522 21.85 -31.39 -22.76
N ALA A 523 22.85 -31.11 -21.91
CA ALA A 523 23.23 -31.97 -20.81
C ALA A 523 23.18 -31.12 -19.52
N GLY A 524 22.35 -31.49 -18.56
CA GLY A 524 22.23 -30.73 -17.31
C GLY A 524 21.77 -31.59 -16.14
N SER A 525 22.31 -31.36 -14.94
CA SER A 525 21.83 -32.04 -13.73
C SER A 525 20.61 -31.32 -13.16
N SER A 526 19.48 -32.02 -12.99
CA SER A 526 18.30 -31.52 -12.28
C SER A 526 18.05 -32.34 -11.02
N HIS A 527 17.65 -31.67 -9.94
CA HIS A 527 17.29 -32.29 -8.67
C HIS A 527 15.76 -32.50 -8.66
N HIS A 528 15.33 -33.76 -8.79
CA HIS A 528 13.91 -34.10 -8.80
C HIS A 528 13.45 -34.58 -7.42
N ALA A 529 12.26 -34.16 -7.00
CA ALA A 529 11.57 -34.66 -5.82
C ALA A 529 10.32 -35.45 -6.25
N GLU A 530 10.29 -36.76 -5.99
CA GLU A 530 9.09 -37.59 -6.20
C GLU A 530 8.34 -37.84 -4.87
N GLY A 531 7.08 -37.39 -4.80
CA GLY A 531 6.05 -37.95 -3.93
C GLY A 531 5.99 -37.45 -2.48
N VAL A 532 4.76 -37.20 -2.00
CA VAL A 532 4.43 -36.72 -0.63
C VAL A 532 4.38 -37.87 0.40
N LYS A 533 4.65 -39.13 0.02
CA LYS A 533 4.45 -40.30 0.91
C LYS A 533 5.47 -41.45 0.79
N LEU A 534 6.57 -41.31 0.06
CA LEU A 534 7.63 -42.33 -0.05
C LEU A 534 9.01 -41.67 0.16
N PRO A 535 10.04 -42.42 0.60
CA PRO A 535 11.29 -41.83 1.05
C PRO A 535 11.89 -40.95 -0.06
N LEU A 536 12.34 -39.76 0.32
CA LEU A 536 12.95 -38.74 -0.53
C LEU A 536 14.04 -39.36 -1.43
N ILE A 537 13.70 -39.74 -2.65
CA ILE A 537 14.70 -40.22 -3.61
C ILE A 537 15.34 -38.98 -4.23
N THR A 538 16.56 -38.65 -3.80
CA THR A 538 17.38 -37.62 -4.44
C THR A 538 17.89 -38.18 -5.76
N ILE A 539 17.23 -37.82 -6.86
CA ILE A 539 17.63 -38.27 -8.19
C ILE A 539 18.63 -37.25 -8.76
N LYS A 540 19.93 -37.54 -8.70
CA LYS A 540 20.96 -36.85 -9.50
C LYS A 540 20.89 -37.39 -10.93
N LYS A 541 20.02 -36.84 -11.78
CA LYS A 541 19.95 -37.24 -13.19
C LYS A 541 20.54 -36.21 -14.12
N VAL A 542 21.36 -36.69 -15.05
CA VAL A 542 21.83 -35.94 -16.21
C VAL A 542 20.68 -35.92 -17.21
N SER A 543 20.04 -34.76 -17.36
CA SER A 543 19.02 -34.49 -18.36
C SER A 543 19.69 -34.34 -19.72
N LEU A 544 19.54 -35.36 -20.56
CA LEU A 544 19.89 -35.33 -21.98
C LEU A 544 18.65 -34.89 -22.76
N ILE A 545 18.67 -33.70 -23.35
CA ILE A 545 17.54 -33.21 -24.18
C ILE A 545 17.84 -33.52 -25.64
N LEU A 546 16.85 -34.16 -26.27
CA LEU A 546 16.64 -34.44 -27.70
C LEU A 546 17.29 -35.69 -28.30
N ASP A 547 16.45 -36.70 -28.56
CA ASP A 547 16.07 -37.07 -29.93
C ASP A 547 14.84 -38.02 -29.93
N VAL A 548 14.10 -37.99 -31.02
CA VAL A 548 12.93 -38.77 -31.41
C VAL A 548 13.18 -40.30 -31.54
N ASN A 549 14.38 -40.83 -31.36
CA ASN A 549 14.55 -42.30 -31.26
C ASN A 549 14.06 -42.89 -29.93
N ALA A 550 13.84 -42.08 -28.90
CA ALA A 550 12.97 -42.47 -27.78
C ALA A 550 11.48 -42.59 -28.18
N PHE A 551 11.13 -42.19 -29.40
CA PHE A 551 9.75 -42.05 -29.88
C PHE A 551 9.42 -43.00 -31.04
N ASN A 552 10.39 -43.70 -31.64
CA ASN A 552 10.13 -44.65 -32.73
C ASN A 552 10.86 -46.00 -32.66
N SER A 553 11.56 -46.32 -31.57
CA SER A 553 12.10 -47.67 -31.36
C SER A 553 11.99 -48.10 -29.90
N SER A 554 11.09 -49.05 -29.64
CA SER A 554 11.19 -50.09 -28.60
C SER A 554 11.92 -49.77 -27.28
N ILE A 555 11.60 -48.64 -26.63
CA ILE A 555 11.85 -48.51 -25.19
C ILE A 555 10.79 -49.35 -24.47
N PRO A 556 11.15 -50.25 -23.52
CA PRO A 556 10.18 -51.11 -22.88
C PRO A 556 9.10 -50.27 -22.16
N ARG A 557 7.87 -50.79 -22.09
CA ARG A 557 6.68 -50.09 -21.58
C ARG A 557 6.78 -49.66 -20.09
N ASP A 558 7.85 -50.04 -19.40
CA ASP A 558 8.07 -49.86 -17.96
C ASP A 558 8.81 -48.57 -17.59
N GLN A 559 9.41 -47.83 -18.54
CA GLN A 559 10.10 -46.57 -18.25
C GLN A 559 9.18 -45.34 -18.34
N ARG A 560 9.13 -44.54 -17.26
CA ARG A 560 8.38 -43.26 -17.18
C ARG A 560 8.98 -42.22 -18.14
N ARG A 561 8.11 -41.54 -18.90
CA ARG A 561 8.48 -40.53 -19.91
C ARG A 561 8.20 -39.11 -19.41
N TYR A 562 9.13 -38.17 -19.64
CA TYR A 562 9.01 -36.77 -19.21
C TYR A 562 9.27 -35.76 -20.34
N ALA A 563 8.65 -34.59 -20.28
CA ALA A 563 8.91 -33.49 -21.21
C ALA A 563 9.31 -32.24 -20.44
N PHE A 564 10.24 -31.47 -20.99
CA PHE A 564 10.53 -30.13 -20.50
C PHE A 564 9.64 -29.11 -21.23
N VAL A 565 8.83 -28.41 -20.45
CA VAL A 565 8.01 -27.30 -20.88
C VAL A 565 8.81 -26.03 -20.66
N VAL A 566 9.35 -25.45 -21.73
CA VAL A 566 10.14 -24.22 -21.72
C VAL A 566 9.22 -23.01 -21.81
N LEU A 567 9.38 -22.10 -20.85
CA LEU A 567 8.49 -20.95 -20.60
C LEU A 567 8.97 -19.66 -21.26
N ASN A 568 10.28 -19.51 -21.44
CA ASN A 568 10.92 -18.25 -21.82
C ASN A 568 11.27 -18.15 -23.31
N CYS A 569 10.54 -18.86 -24.17
CA CYS A 569 10.63 -18.67 -25.62
C CYS A 569 10.08 -17.30 -26.04
N THR A 570 10.59 -16.78 -27.15
CA THR A 570 10.12 -15.52 -27.75
C THR A 570 9.86 -15.71 -29.24
N GLY A 571 9.29 -14.69 -29.87
CA GLY A 571 9.03 -14.70 -31.31
C GLY A 571 7.59 -14.32 -31.62
N ASP A 572 7.17 -14.72 -32.81
CA ASP A 572 5.84 -14.49 -33.39
C ASP A 572 5.35 -15.74 -34.14
N GLU A 573 4.29 -15.58 -34.94
CA GLU A 573 3.70 -16.64 -35.75
C GLU A 573 4.60 -17.12 -36.91
N HIS A 574 5.67 -16.40 -37.24
CA HIS A 574 6.59 -16.72 -38.32
C HIS A 574 7.92 -17.26 -37.83
N ILE A 575 8.42 -16.76 -36.70
CA ILE A 575 9.72 -17.10 -36.14
C ILE A 575 9.60 -17.29 -34.64
N ILE A 576 10.07 -18.43 -34.15
CA ILE A 576 10.20 -18.75 -32.73
C ILE A 576 11.68 -18.78 -32.38
N ASN A 577 12.04 -17.99 -31.37
CA ASN A 577 13.37 -17.92 -30.79
C ASN A 577 13.44 -18.77 -29.52
N VAL A 578 14.31 -19.76 -29.53
CA VAL A 578 14.65 -20.59 -28.37
C VAL A 578 15.82 -19.94 -27.63
N PRO A 579 15.68 -19.61 -26.33
CA PRO A 579 16.77 -19.04 -25.54
C PRO A 579 17.87 -20.08 -25.31
N VAL A 580 19.10 -19.61 -25.10
CA VAL A 580 20.23 -20.50 -24.74
C VAL A 580 19.99 -21.06 -23.35
N GLN A 581 19.59 -20.20 -22.41
CA GLN A 581 19.18 -20.58 -21.07
C GLN A 581 17.67 -20.84 -21.05
N CYS A 582 17.26 -22.10 -21.21
CA CYS A 582 15.86 -22.48 -21.15
C CYS A 582 15.38 -22.56 -19.71
N PHE A 583 14.36 -21.78 -19.37
CA PHE A 583 13.65 -21.84 -18.11
C PHE A 583 12.43 -22.74 -18.26
N ALA A 584 12.39 -23.84 -17.50
CA ALA A 584 11.51 -24.95 -17.80
C ALA A 584 10.81 -25.57 -16.58
N ILE A 585 9.83 -26.41 -16.87
CA ILE A 585 9.15 -27.30 -15.93
C ILE A 585 9.15 -28.71 -16.52
N ALA A 586 9.32 -29.73 -15.69
CA ALA A 586 9.19 -31.12 -16.11
C ALA A 586 7.75 -31.64 -15.90
N ILE A 587 7.18 -32.25 -16.93
CA ILE A 587 5.84 -32.86 -16.90
C ILE A 587 5.91 -34.31 -17.40
N GLY A 588 5.01 -35.17 -16.92
CA GLY A 588 4.74 -36.46 -17.56
C GLY A 588 3.98 -36.28 -18.89
N TYR A 589 4.19 -37.18 -19.85
CA TYR A 589 3.46 -37.18 -21.13
C TYR A 589 3.26 -38.60 -21.70
N PHE A 590 2.29 -38.73 -22.62
CA PHE A 590 2.18 -39.91 -23.50
C PHE A 590 2.57 -39.55 -24.93
N ASN A 591 3.16 -40.51 -25.63
CA ASN A 591 3.46 -40.39 -27.05
C ASN A 591 2.31 -40.97 -27.86
N THR A 592 1.77 -40.21 -28.82
CA THR A 592 1.03 -40.74 -29.97
C THR A 592 1.94 -40.64 -31.19
N ASP A 593 1.75 -41.46 -32.23
CA ASP A 593 2.69 -41.65 -33.37
C ASP A 593 3.15 -40.37 -34.13
N ALA A 594 2.69 -39.18 -33.72
CA ALA A 594 3.18 -37.89 -34.22
C ALA A 594 3.26 -36.75 -33.17
N PHE A 595 2.74 -36.90 -31.93
CA PHE A 595 2.63 -35.76 -31.00
C PHE A 595 2.86 -36.09 -29.50
N ILE A 596 3.48 -35.16 -28.77
CA ILE A 596 3.58 -35.15 -27.30
C ILE A 596 2.25 -34.66 -26.73
N THR A 597 1.51 -35.52 -26.04
CA THR A 597 0.30 -35.10 -25.32
C THR A 597 0.57 -35.09 -23.82
N PRO A 598 0.46 -33.93 -23.14
CA PRO A 598 0.62 -33.85 -21.69
C PRO A 598 -0.32 -34.82 -20.97
N LEU A 599 0.23 -35.61 -20.03
CA LEU A 599 -0.59 -36.39 -19.10
C LEU A 599 -1.36 -35.38 -18.24
N THR A 600 -2.69 -35.39 -18.37
CA THR A 600 -3.64 -34.49 -17.70
C THR A 600 -3.17 -34.02 -16.32
N ARG A 601 -3.16 -32.68 -16.08
CA ARG A 601 -3.05 -31.87 -14.83
C ARG A 601 -2.41 -32.43 -13.54
N ARG A 602 -1.80 -33.61 -13.47
CA ARG A 602 -1.49 -34.33 -12.21
C ARG A 602 -0.07 -34.90 -12.12
N GLN A 603 0.76 -34.80 -13.16
CA GLN A 603 2.14 -35.30 -13.16
C GLN A 603 3.19 -34.20 -13.40
N LYS A 604 3.07 -33.05 -12.72
CA LYS A 604 4.23 -32.16 -12.59
C LYS A 604 5.29 -32.89 -11.77
N VAL A 605 6.52 -32.93 -12.26
CA VAL A 605 7.65 -33.40 -11.46
C VAL A 605 8.09 -32.24 -10.59
N PHE A 606 7.98 -32.38 -9.28
CA PHE A 606 8.43 -31.35 -8.36
C PHE A 606 9.95 -31.28 -8.38
N SER A 607 10.46 -30.06 -8.31
CA SER A 607 11.87 -29.74 -8.25
C SER A 607 12.07 -28.82 -7.05
N ASP A 608 13.14 -29.04 -6.32
CA ASP A 608 13.56 -28.20 -5.20
C ASP A 608 13.95 -26.78 -5.67
N LYS A 609 14.42 -26.65 -6.93
CA LYS A 609 14.76 -25.38 -7.59
C LYS A 609 14.09 -25.24 -8.97
N PRO A 610 13.94 -24.01 -9.48
CA PRO A 610 13.56 -23.75 -10.87
C PRO A 610 14.49 -24.48 -11.84
N ILE A 611 13.91 -25.25 -12.78
CA ILE A 611 14.70 -26.00 -13.76
C ILE A 611 15.18 -25.03 -14.82
N VAL A 612 16.50 -24.90 -14.93
CA VAL A 612 17.16 -24.08 -15.94
C VAL A 612 18.28 -24.90 -16.56
N PHE A 613 18.24 -25.06 -17.88
CA PHE A 613 19.26 -25.81 -18.63
C PHE A 613 19.76 -24.99 -19.82
N GLN A 614 20.95 -25.34 -20.32
CA GLN A 614 21.53 -24.71 -21.50
C GLN A 614 21.31 -25.58 -22.72
N ILE A 615 20.56 -25.09 -23.71
CA ILE A 615 20.46 -25.76 -25.00
C ILE A 615 21.66 -25.38 -25.87
N ARG A 616 22.26 -26.38 -26.52
CA ARG A 616 23.38 -26.22 -27.46
C ARG A 616 22.92 -26.60 -28.85
N ASN A 617 23.48 -25.94 -29.86
CA ASN A 617 23.30 -26.27 -31.26
C ASN A 617 24.65 -26.63 -31.89
N ASN A 618 24.73 -27.72 -32.66
CA ASN A 618 25.93 -28.18 -33.36
C ASN A 618 26.41 -27.22 -34.46
N LEU A 619 25.56 -26.29 -34.92
CA LEU A 619 25.84 -25.39 -36.04
C LEU A 619 26.13 -23.95 -35.63
N THR A 620 25.64 -23.49 -34.47
CA THR A 620 25.78 -22.08 -34.05
C THR A 620 25.88 -21.92 -32.53
N THR A 621 26.56 -20.87 -32.09
CA THR A 621 26.62 -20.44 -30.67
C THR A 621 25.70 -19.23 -30.46
N GLY A 622 24.50 -19.43 -29.90
CA GLY A 622 23.56 -18.33 -29.59
C GLY A 622 22.08 -18.77 -29.51
N PRO A 623 21.15 -17.84 -29.19
CA PRO A 623 19.71 -18.10 -29.25
C PRO A 623 19.32 -18.47 -30.69
N TYR A 624 18.40 -19.42 -30.83
CA TYR A 624 18.12 -20.05 -32.11
C TYR A 624 16.72 -19.73 -32.62
N SER A 625 16.64 -19.24 -33.85
CA SER A 625 15.39 -18.85 -34.52
C SER A 625 14.92 -19.93 -35.50
N MET A 626 13.65 -20.32 -35.42
CA MET A 626 13.03 -21.35 -36.28
C MET A 626 11.69 -20.88 -36.80
N ARG A 627 11.32 -21.35 -38.00
CA ARG A 627 9.91 -21.31 -38.39
C ARG A 627 9.12 -22.33 -37.58
N PRO A 628 7.86 -22.07 -37.18
CA PRO A 628 7.03 -23.05 -36.48
C PRO A 628 6.94 -24.41 -37.20
N SER A 629 6.96 -24.42 -38.54
CA SER A 629 6.96 -25.64 -39.36
C SER A 629 8.23 -26.49 -39.24
N GLU A 630 9.33 -25.91 -38.75
CA GLU A 630 10.61 -26.61 -38.56
C GLU A 630 10.70 -27.27 -37.18
N LEU A 631 9.91 -26.84 -36.20
CA LEU A 631 9.91 -27.41 -34.84
C LEU A 631 9.66 -28.92 -34.84
N GLY A 632 8.74 -29.38 -35.70
CA GLY A 632 8.41 -30.79 -35.84
C GLY A 632 9.59 -31.66 -36.27
N ARG A 633 10.54 -31.11 -37.06
CA ARG A 633 11.78 -31.83 -37.43
C ARG A 633 12.67 -32.14 -36.22
N HIS A 634 12.51 -31.38 -35.15
CA HIS A 634 13.26 -31.52 -33.90
C HIS A 634 12.43 -32.20 -32.79
N GLY A 635 11.21 -32.64 -33.08
CA GLY A 635 10.27 -33.17 -32.07
C GLY A 635 9.78 -32.13 -31.06
N ILE A 636 10.01 -30.84 -31.34
CA ILE A 636 9.59 -29.73 -30.49
C ILE A 636 8.17 -29.33 -30.88
N GLN A 637 7.34 -28.98 -29.89
CA GLN A 637 5.99 -28.47 -30.13
C GLN A 637 5.82 -27.10 -29.49
N TYR A 638 5.21 -26.18 -30.23
CA TYR A 638 4.74 -24.91 -29.69
C TYR A 638 3.23 -25.00 -29.43
N LEU A 639 2.83 -24.83 -28.16
CA LEU A 639 1.44 -24.95 -27.73
C LEU A 639 1.13 -23.94 -26.63
N SER A 640 -0.14 -23.54 -26.54
CA SER A 640 -0.67 -22.89 -25.34
C SER A 640 -1.19 -23.96 -24.37
N MET A 641 -0.54 -24.11 -23.21
CA MET A 641 -0.93 -25.07 -22.19
C MET A 641 -1.75 -24.42 -21.07
N TYR A 642 -2.69 -25.17 -20.50
CA TYR A 642 -3.39 -24.84 -19.26
C TYR A 642 -2.79 -25.63 -18.10
N CYS A 643 -2.08 -24.95 -17.21
CA CYS A 643 -1.26 -25.56 -16.16
C CYS A 643 -1.72 -25.23 -14.73
#